data_AF-A0A501QFM9-F1
#
_entry.id   AF-A0A501QFM9-F1
#
_cell.length_a   1.000
_cell.length_b   1.000
_cell.length_c   1.000
_cell.angle_alpha   90.00
_cell.angle_beta   90.00
_cell.angle_gamma   90.00
#
_symmetry.space_group_name_H-M   'P 1'
#
loop_
_entity.id
_entity.type
_entity.pdbx_description
1 polymer ?
#
loop_
_entity_poly.entity_id
_entity_poly.type
_entity_poly.pdbx_seq_one_letter_code
_entity_poly.pdbx_strand_id
1 'polypeptide(L)'
;MNVEINSEEKSAYVQQEITFNNQTGDTLTSIIINDWNQAYSDKNTPLARRFSDEFVRSFHLAHDEDRGKTENITIIDQENLFLKWHRFEKHPDVIEINLRERVAPNEKITLKLTYSVKFPNDRFTKYGWNDKGEFNLKNWCLTPARYENHQFIKYSNNNLDDIANAATDFDITLKLPPGLVATSDLDQLNLVKDAAFSTYELTGKNRMDFNLFIEPKMTFYSYKNNNVTVETNLKENRLNDIQKAIVIDRIVNFVHENIGNYPFEKITVSQTDYERNPFYGLNQLPSFISPFPDEFMFEIKFLKTYLNNFLKTSLHLNARDDNWIYDGIQIYTMMKYIDENHPNSKMMGNLSQWWLLRGYNLTTIDFNEQYSYFYMLMARKNLDQPIGDPKNTFIKFNEQIASKYRAGLSLKYLDNYLGNDVVENSIREFYNLNEQHIASRADFENILKSNAKQDINWFFKTIIDSRDIVDYRFTDVSKTKDSVTFTVRNKANTVVPIPVYGIKKNEVVFKKWLNNIKTDSTFTVPRNDADKIVLNYKNEVPEYNLRNNWKSLKGFFSQNRPIKFNFMKDLEDPYYNQILYIPTISYNLYDGLSPGIRFNNKTILDKPFIYEINPIYSPNTQTLTGSFSFLVNQQNRDRNPFNIRYQLSGSYFHYAPDAAYTKLTPTVTMLFRENNFRDNRKQGIQFREVLVNRDKSAYSVERTENYSVFNAKYYNIKTEVTNHFNFLTDLQLSGKFGKISTEIEYRKLFEDNRQLNLRLYAGSFFYNRTNTDYFSFALDRPTDYLFDYNYYGRSESTGFFSQQLILAEGGFKSKLDTPFANQWMTTLNGSFNIWQWIEIYGDAGLVKNRHTDPNFVYDSGIRLNLVTDYFELYFPVYSSNGWEVGQPHYNEKVRFIITFSPRTLINLFTRKWF
;
A
#
# COMPACT_ATOMS: atom_id res chain seq x y z
N MET A 1 -26.27 -29.84 -5.37
CA MET A 1 -26.94 -28.61 -4.89
C MET A 1 -27.83 -28.06 -6.01
N ASN A 2 -29.02 -27.57 -5.66
CA ASN A 2 -29.92 -26.88 -6.58
C ASN A 2 -29.90 -25.39 -6.28
N VAL A 3 -29.69 -24.58 -7.31
CA VAL A 3 -29.52 -23.13 -7.20
C VAL A 3 -30.47 -22.46 -8.17
N GLU A 4 -31.33 -21.58 -7.66
CA GLU A 4 -32.22 -20.76 -8.48
C GLU A 4 -31.83 -19.29 -8.33
N ILE A 5 -31.36 -18.68 -9.42
CA ILE A 5 -30.93 -17.28 -9.43
C ILE A 5 -32.14 -16.38 -9.70
N ASN A 6 -32.32 -15.36 -8.86
CA ASN A 6 -33.22 -14.25 -9.10
C ASN A 6 -32.40 -13.00 -9.47
N SER A 7 -32.40 -12.65 -10.76
CA SER A 7 -31.62 -11.52 -11.27
C SER A 7 -32.18 -10.15 -10.86
N GLU A 8 -33.48 -10.04 -10.61
CA GLU A 8 -34.12 -8.78 -10.20
C GLU A 8 -33.79 -8.45 -8.75
N GLU A 9 -33.90 -9.44 -7.86
CA GLU A 9 -33.56 -9.31 -6.44
C GLU A 9 -32.04 -9.42 -6.16
N LYS A 10 -31.25 -9.77 -7.18
CA LYS A 10 -29.81 -10.03 -7.09
C LYS A 10 -29.50 -11.07 -6.01
N SER A 11 -30.29 -12.14 -6.01
CA SER A 11 -30.28 -13.17 -4.97
C SER A 11 -30.31 -14.58 -5.58
N ALA A 12 -30.09 -15.58 -4.74
CA ALA A 12 -30.25 -16.98 -5.07
C ALA A 12 -30.96 -17.72 -3.94
N TYR A 13 -31.86 -18.63 -4.30
CA TYR A 13 -32.35 -19.66 -3.39
C TYR A 13 -31.52 -20.93 -3.58
N VAL A 14 -31.04 -21.50 -2.48
CA VAL A 14 -30.14 -22.65 -2.52
C VAL A 14 -30.71 -23.79 -1.69
N GLN A 15 -30.78 -24.97 -2.30
CA GLN A 15 -30.98 -26.25 -1.62
C GLN A 15 -29.70 -27.06 -1.78
N GLN A 16 -29.02 -27.33 -0.69
CA GLN A 16 -27.73 -27.99 -0.68
C GLN A 16 -27.79 -29.24 0.19
N GLU A 17 -27.23 -30.32 -0.33
CA GLU A 17 -26.95 -31.52 0.45
C GLU A 17 -25.42 -31.65 0.55
N ILE A 18 -24.91 -31.78 1.77
CA ILE A 18 -23.49 -31.99 2.05
C ILE A 18 -23.36 -33.36 2.68
N THR A 19 -22.67 -34.28 1.99
CA THR A 19 -22.20 -35.53 2.61
C THR A 19 -20.79 -35.29 3.13
N PHE A 20 -20.67 -35.08 4.43
CA PHE A 20 -19.39 -34.84 5.09
C PHE A 20 -18.78 -36.18 5.50
N ASN A 21 -17.65 -36.54 4.88
CA ASN A 21 -16.87 -37.72 5.24
C ASN A 21 -15.77 -37.31 6.22
N ASN A 22 -15.77 -37.86 7.43
CA ASN A 22 -14.74 -37.55 8.41
C ASN A 22 -13.43 -38.27 8.06
N GLN A 23 -12.59 -37.60 7.29
CA GLN A 23 -11.24 -38.06 6.95
C GLN A 23 -10.20 -37.70 8.02
N THR A 24 -10.63 -37.09 9.14
CA THR A 24 -9.73 -36.70 10.23
C THR A 24 -9.45 -37.88 11.15
N GLY A 25 -8.37 -37.77 11.95
CA GLY A 25 -8.07 -38.74 13.01
C GLY A 25 -8.95 -38.58 14.26
N ASP A 26 -9.83 -37.58 14.29
CA ASP A 26 -10.56 -37.17 15.47
C ASP A 26 -12.06 -37.48 15.36
N THR A 27 -12.71 -37.73 16.50
CA THR A 27 -14.17 -37.82 16.58
C THR A 27 -14.77 -36.42 16.68
N LEU A 28 -15.59 -36.05 15.70
CA LEU A 28 -16.14 -34.70 15.60
C LEU A 28 -17.49 -34.57 16.31
N THR A 29 -17.66 -33.51 17.10
CA THR A 29 -18.93 -33.12 17.75
C THR A 29 -19.61 -31.95 17.04
N SER A 30 -18.86 -31.19 16.24
CA SER A 30 -19.34 -30.08 15.44
C SER A 30 -18.61 -30.03 14.10
N ILE A 31 -19.24 -29.41 13.11
CA ILE A 31 -18.67 -29.15 11.78
C ILE A 31 -18.67 -27.64 11.56
N ILE A 32 -17.58 -27.12 11.00
CA ILE A 32 -17.46 -25.71 10.61
C ILE A 32 -17.73 -25.55 9.11
N ILE A 33 -18.57 -24.59 8.77
CA ILE A 33 -18.94 -24.22 7.42
C ILE A 33 -18.54 -22.74 7.18
N ASN A 34 -17.85 -22.48 6.08
CA ASN A 34 -17.53 -21.13 5.61
C ASN A 34 -18.76 -20.48 4.94
N ASP A 35 -19.05 -19.24 5.32
CA ASP A 35 -20.12 -18.41 4.74
C ASP A 35 -19.61 -17.00 4.45
N TRP A 36 -18.67 -16.91 3.50
CA TRP A 36 -17.97 -15.66 3.19
C TRP A 36 -18.85 -14.59 2.56
N ASN A 37 -20.02 -14.93 2.04
CA ASN A 37 -21.02 -13.95 1.61
C ASN A 37 -21.59 -13.14 2.79
N GLN A 38 -21.62 -13.71 3.99
CA GLN A 38 -22.05 -12.97 5.19
C GLN A 38 -21.07 -11.85 5.59
N ALA A 39 -19.84 -11.85 5.10
CA ALA A 39 -18.87 -10.79 5.40
C ALA A 39 -19.32 -9.40 4.91
N TYR A 40 -20.22 -9.34 3.93
CA TYR A 40 -20.77 -8.08 3.38
C TYR A 40 -21.99 -7.56 4.16
N SER A 41 -22.49 -8.31 5.15
CA SER A 41 -23.78 -8.05 5.81
C SER A 41 -23.81 -6.81 6.70
N ASP A 42 -22.66 -6.41 7.26
CA ASP A 42 -22.57 -5.34 8.26
C ASP A 42 -21.36 -4.41 8.03
N LYS A 43 -21.48 -3.14 8.45
CA LYS A 43 -20.41 -2.13 8.30
C LYS A 43 -19.27 -2.30 9.33
N ASN A 44 -19.37 -3.29 10.23
CA ASN A 44 -18.38 -3.58 11.27
C ASN A 44 -17.78 -4.99 11.19
N THR A 45 -18.05 -5.76 10.13
CA THR A 45 -17.42 -7.08 9.89
C THR A 45 -15.89 -6.96 9.73
N PRO A 46 -15.13 -8.05 9.83
CA PRO A 46 -13.69 -8.05 9.53
C PRO A 46 -13.36 -7.47 8.14
N LEU A 47 -14.18 -7.77 7.13
CA LEU A 47 -14.10 -7.19 5.79
C LEU A 47 -14.27 -5.66 5.82
N ALA A 48 -15.31 -5.17 6.50
CA ALA A 48 -15.60 -3.75 6.59
C ALA A 48 -14.52 -2.96 7.34
N ARG A 49 -13.99 -3.52 8.43
CA ARG A 49 -12.85 -2.95 9.16
C ARG A 49 -11.62 -2.85 8.27
N ARG A 50 -11.36 -3.87 7.45
CA ARG A 50 -10.27 -3.87 6.47
C ARG A 50 -10.46 -2.85 5.33
N PHE A 51 -11.69 -2.51 4.99
CA PHE A 51 -11.93 -1.39 4.08
C PHE A 51 -11.68 -0.04 4.75
N SER A 52 -11.98 0.07 6.04
CA SER A 52 -11.81 1.31 6.81
C SER A 52 -10.34 1.71 6.99
N ASP A 53 -9.48 0.75 7.34
CA ASP A 53 -8.04 0.96 7.51
C ASP A 53 -7.31 1.10 6.15
N GLU A 54 -7.81 0.50 5.05
CA GLU A 54 -7.31 0.73 3.68
C GLU A 54 -7.92 1.97 2.97
N PHE A 55 -8.65 2.84 3.69
CA PHE A 55 -9.27 4.05 3.13
C PHE A 55 -10.28 3.82 1.98
N VAL A 56 -10.93 2.65 1.94
CA VAL A 56 -11.96 2.29 0.96
C VAL A 56 -13.34 2.73 1.46
N ARG A 57 -13.86 3.83 0.91
CA ARG A 57 -15.14 4.42 1.33
C ARG A 57 -16.39 3.77 0.74
N SER A 58 -16.28 3.09 -0.41
CA SER A 58 -17.43 2.59 -1.17
C SER A 58 -18.32 1.64 -0.36
N PHE A 59 -17.73 0.79 0.48
CA PHE A 59 -18.49 -0.15 1.32
C PHE A 59 -19.20 0.56 2.48
N HIS A 60 -18.56 1.52 3.14
CA HIS A 60 -19.19 2.27 4.25
C HIS A 60 -20.40 3.09 3.78
N LEU A 61 -20.29 3.69 2.59
CA LEU A 61 -21.35 4.50 1.98
C LEU A 61 -22.44 3.65 1.30
N ALA A 62 -22.26 2.33 1.23
CA ALA A 62 -23.20 1.43 0.55
C ALA A 62 -24.56 1.38 1.24
N HIS A 63 -25.60 1.24 0.42
CA HIS A 63 -26.97 1.01 0.85
C HIS A 63 -27.18 -0.49 1.09
N ASP A 64 -28.19 -0.86 1.86
CA ASP A 64 -28.48 -2.26 2.21
C ASP A 64 -28.79 -3.12 0.99
N GLU A 65 -29.30 -2.51 -0.08
CA GLU A 65 -29.54 -3.15 -1.38
C GLU A 65 -28.27 -3.60 -2.10
N ASP A 66 -27.15 -2.89 -1.89
CA ASP A 66 -25.86 -3.21 -2.51
C ASP A 66 -25.07 -4.25 -1.73
N ARG A 67 -25.40 -4.47 -0.46
CA ARG A 67 -24.68 -5.38 0.44
C ARG A 67 -25.12 -6.84 0.25
N GLY A 68 -24.16 -7.75 0.41
CA GLY A 68 -24.41 -9.20 0.41
C GLY A 68 -24.71 -9.73 1.82
N LYS A 69 -25.48 -10.81 1.90
CA LYS A 69 -25.78 -11.52 3.15
C LYS A 69 -26.38 -12.90 2.87
N THR A 70 -26.24 -13.82 3.80
CA THR A 70 -26.83 -15.16 3.75
C THR A 70 -27.89 -15.27 4.86
N GLU A 71 -29.12 -15.58 4.47
CA GLU A 71 -30.31 -15.53 5.34
C GLU A 71 -31.15 -16.80 5.23
N ASN A 72 -32.11 -16.95 6.16
CA ASN A 72 -33.08 -18.04 6.19
C ASN A 72 -32.45 -19.44 6.19
N ILE A 73 -31.28 -19.59 6.83
CA ILE A 73 -30.55 -20.85 6.89
C ILE A 73 -31.33 -21.85 7.77
N THR A 74 -31.70 -22.96 7.16
CA THR A 74 -32.23 -24.15 7.83
C THR A 74 -31.27 -25.30 7.58
N ILE A 75 -30.91 -26.03 8.64
CA ILE A 75 -30.00 -27.17 8.59
C ILE A 75 -30.68 -28.34 9.29
N ILE A 76 -30.85 -29.44 8.56
CA ILE A 76 -31.40 -30.70 9.06
C ILE A 76 -30.44 -31.85 8.77
N ASP A 77 -30.49 -32.89 9.60
CA ASP A 77 -29.75 -34.14 9.38
C ASP A 77 -30.46 -35.08 8.39
N GLN A 78 -29.87 -36.26 8.19
CA GLN A 78 -30.43 -37.33 7.34
C GLN A 78 -31.82 -37.81 7.76
N GLU A 79 -32.19 -37.67 9.04
CA GLU A 79 -33.50 -38.03 9.59
C GLU A 79 -34.52 -36.87 9.50
N ASN A 80 -34.13 -35.77 8.84
CA ASN A 80 -34.88 -34.52 8.70
C ASN A 80 -35.14 -33.82 10.04
N LEU A 81 -34.23 -33.98 11.00
CA LEU A 81 -34.32 -33.30 12.29
C LEU A 81 -33.42 -32.06 12.32
N PHE A 82 -33.92 -30.99 12.92
CA PHE A 82 -33.20 -29.71 12.99
C PHE A 82 -31.90 -29.82 13.79
N LEU A 83 -30.81 -29.30 13.22
CA LEU A 83 -29.52 -29.15 13.89
C LEU A 83 -29.38 -27.74 14.46
N LYS A 84 -28.84 -27.64 15.67
CA LYS A 84 -28.49 -26.36 16.28
C LYS A 84 -27.22 -25.84 15.64
N TRP A 85 -27.22 -24.59 15.20
CA TRP A 85 -26.04 -23.92 14.65
C TRP A 85 -25.97 -22.47 15.10
N HIS A 86 -24.78 -21.87 15.01
CA HIS A 86 -24.59 -20.45 15.29
C HIS A 86 -23.41 -19.88 14.49
N ARG A 87 -23.31 -18.54 14.47
CA ARG A 87 -22.15 -17.81 13.95
C ARG A 87 -21.29 -17.30 15.10
N PHE A 88 -19.99 -17.18 14.88
CA PHE A 88 -19.10 -16.58 15.87
C PHE A 88 -19.19 -15.04 15.82
N GLU A 89 -19.20 -14.37 16.97
CA GLU A 89 -19.30 -12.90 17.03
C GLU A 89 -18.13 -12.20 16.30
N LYS A 90 -16.91 -12.74 16.43
CA LYS A 90 -15.71 -12.21 15.75
C LYS A 90 -15.55 -12.71 14.30
N HIS A 91 -16.27 -13.76 13.93
CA HIS A 91 -16.25 -14.39 12.60
C HIS A 91 -17.68 -14.64 12.13
N PRO A 92 -18.45 -13.57 11.83
CA PRO A 92 -19.86 -13.69 11.46
C PRO A 92 -20.07 -14.49 10.16
N ASP A 93 -19.01 -14.63 9.38
CA ASP A 93 -18.91 -15.37 8.12
C ASP A 93 -18.45 -16.83 8.29
N VAL A 94 -18.54 -17.37 9.50
CA VAL A 94 -18.26 -18.77 9.83
C VAL A 94 -19.41 -19.33 10.66
N ILE A 95 -19.89 -20.51 10.30
CA ILE A 95 -20.99 -21.22 10.96
C ILE A 95 -20.45 -22.47 11.67
N GLU A 96 -20.84 -22.68 12.92
CA GLU A 96 -20.65 -23.95 13.62
C GLU A 96 -21.99 -24.70 13.73
N ILE A 97 -22.00 -25.93 13.24
CA ILE A 97 -23.13 -26.85 13.31
C ILE A 97 -22.86 -27.87 14.41
N ASN A 98 -23.73 -27.91 15.43
CA ASN A 98 -23.64 -28.90 16.49
C ASN A 98 -24.28 -30.20 16.02
N LEU A 99 -23.50 -31.29 16.03
CA LEU A 99 -23.98 -32.60 15.64
C LEU A 99 -24.75 -33.24 16.80
N ARG A 100 -25.81 -33.99 16.48
CA ARG A 100 -26.58 -34.75 17.47
C ARG A 100 -25.83 -36.00 17.92
N GLU A 101 -25.23 -36.67 16.95
CA GLU A 101 -24.37 -37.83 17.14
C GLU A 101 -22.96 -37.45 16.73
N ARG A 102 -21.97 -38.00 17.44
CA ARG A 102 -20.57 -37.77 17.11
C ARG A 102 -20.22 -38.54 15.85
N VAL A 103 -19.38 -37.95 15.00
CA VAL A 103 -18.90 -38.61 13.78
C VAL A 103 -17.48 -39.09 14.02
N ALA A 104 -17.28 -40.41 14.13
CA ALA A 104 -15.97 -41.01 14.31
C ALA A 104 -15.13 -40.93 13.02
N PRO A 105 -13.80 -41.15 13.10
CA PRO A 105 -12.96 -41.26 11.91
C PRO A 105 -13.53 -42.27 10.90
N ASN A 106 -13.54 -41.90 9.63
CA ASN A 106 -14.10 -42.63 8.48
C ASN A 106 -15.63 -42.79 8.48
N GLU A 107 -16.35 -42.21 9.44
CA GLU A 107 -17.81 -42.12 9.37
C GLU A 107 -18.24 -40.92 8.52
N LYS A 108 -19.50 -40.93 8.11
CA LYS A 108 -20.09 -39.85 7.30
C LYS A 108 -21.39 -39.36 7.92
N ILE A 109 -21.70 -38.10 7.67
CA ILE A 109 -22.99 -37.51 7.99
C ILE A 109 -23.51 -36.72 6.79
N THR A 110 -24.81 -36.82 6.54
CA THR A 110 -25.48 -36.01 5.51
C THR A 110 -26.22 -34.85 6.16
N LEU A 111 -25.92 -33.65 5.69
CA LEU A 111 -26.56 -32.39 6.09
C LEU A 111 -27.38 -31.86 4.92
N LYS A 112 -28.64 -31.49 5.16
CA LYS A 112 -29.47 -30.82 4.17
C LYS A 112 -29.69 -29.38 4.61
N LEU A 113 -29.32 -28.45 3.74
CA LEU A 113 -29.36 -27.02 3.99
C LEU A 113 -30.29 -26.34 2.99
N THR A 114 -31.11 -25.41 3.48
CA THR A 114 -31.83 -24.46 2.62
C THR A 114 -31.57 -23.05 3.09
N TYR A 115 -31.24 -22.15 2.17
CA TYR A 115 -30.90 -20.77 2.51
C TYR A 115 -31.07 -19.84 1.31
N SER A 116 -31.08 -18.54 1.58
CA SER A 116 -31.09 -17.48 0.57
C SER A 116 -29.78 -16.71 0.62
N VAL A 117 -29.20 -16.46 -0.56
CA VAL A 117 -27.98 -15.66 -0.72
C VAL A 117 -28.35 -14.37 -1.42
N LYS A 118 -28.11 -13.24 -0.79
CA LYS A 118 -28.10 -11.94 -1.47
C LYS A 118 -26.67 -11.64 -1.91
N PHE A 119 -26.47 -11.36 -3.19
CA PHE A 119 -25.14 -11.08 -3.72
C PHE A 119 -24.75 -9.62 -3.47
N PRO A 120 -23.49 -9.35 -3.09
CA PRO A 120 -22.98 -7.99 -2.97
C PRO A 120 -22.83 -7.34 -4.36
N ASN A 121 -22.70 -6.03 -4.41
CA ASN A 121 -22.26 -5.32 -5.60
C ASN A 121 -20.74 -5.55 -5.83
N ASP A 122 -20.34 -5.78 -7.08
CA ASP A 122 -18.96 -6.09 -7.46
C ASP A 122 -17.97 -4.95 -7.20
N ARG A 123 -18.43 -3.71 -6.99
CA ARG A 123 -17.57 -2.56 -6.70
C ARG A 123 -16.77 -2.68 -5.41
N PHE A 124 -17.13 -3.61 -4.51
CA PHE A 124 -16.42 -3.82 -3.25
C PHE A 124 -15.17 -4.70 -3.44
N THR A 125 -15.32 -5.83 -4.12
CA THR A 125 -14.28 -6.89 -4.17
C THR A 125 -14.06 -7.45 -5.57
N LYS A 126 -14.81 -6.99 -6.58
CA LYS A 126 -14.96 -7.53 -7.95
C LYS A 126 -15.82 -8.79 -8.05
N TYR A 127 -16.27 -9.33 -6.92
CA TYR A 127 -17.24 -10.41 -6.87
C TYR A 127 -18.62 -9.86 -6.48
N GLY A 128 -19.66 -10.32 -7.15
CA GLY A 128 -21.02 -9.81 -7.00
C GLY A 128 -21.71 -9.48 -8.32
N TRP A 129 -22.79 -8.71 -8.23
CA TRP A 129 -23.53 -8.20 -9.38
C TRP A 129 -23.04 -6.81 -9.79
N ASN A 130 -23.27 -6.42 -11.05
CA ASN A 130 -23.00 -5.07 -11.54
C ASN A 130 -24.14 -4.46 -12.36
N ASP A 131 -24.02 -3.18 -12.70
CA ASP A 131 -25.07 -2.40 -13.38
C ASP A 131 -25.35 -2.87 -14.82
N LYS A 132 -24.53 -3.77 -15.38
CA LYS A 132 -24.76 -4.38 -16.70
C LYS A 132 -25.59 -5.67 -16.62
N GLY A 133 -25.96 -6.10 -15.41
CA GLY A 133 -26.65 -7.37 -15.19
C GLY A 133 -25.72 -8.59 -15.21
N GLU A 134 -24.40 -8.38 -15.06
CA GLU A 134 -23.42 -9.46 -14.95
C GLU A 134 -23.28 -9.88 -13.47
N PHE A 135 -23.07 -11.17 -13.22
CA PHE A 135 -22.75 -11.71 -11.89
C PHE A 135 -21.41 -12.45 -11.94
N ASN A 136 -20.45 -11.97 -11.15
CA ASN A 136 -19.15 -12.58 -10.92
C ASN A 136 -19.17 -13.28 -9.56
N LEU A 137 -19.54 -14.56 -9.51
CA LEU A 137 -19.82 -15.27 -8.26
C LEU A 137 -18.67 -16.19 -7.86
N LYS A 138 -18.13 -15.96 -6.66
CA LYS A 138 -17.11 -16.77 -6.00
C LYS A 138 -17.33 -16.75 -4.50
N ASN A 139 -17.05 -17.85 -3.78
CA ASN A 139 -17.20 -17.95 -2.32
C ASN A 139 -18.60 -17.56 -1.78
N TRP A 140 -19.64 -17.76 -2.59
CA TRP A 140 -21.00 -17.32 -2.29
C TRP A 140 -21.87 -18.43 -1.66
N CYS A 141 -21.45 -19.69 -1.79
CA CYS A 141 -22.15 -20.84 -1.24
C CYS A 141 -21.51 -21.35 0.06
N LEU A 142 -22.27 -22.10 0.84
CA LEU A 142 -21.82 -22.68 2.09
C LEU A 142 -20.91 -23.88 1.80
N THR A 143 -19.69 -23.87 2.34
CA THR A 143 -18.67 -24.91 2.07
C THR A 143 -18.02 -25.40 3.36
N PRO A 144 -17.73 -26.71 3.51
CA PRO A 144 -17.00 -27.20 4.68
C PRO A 144 -15.62 -26.54 4.81
N ALA A 145 -15.27 -26.11 6.02
CA ALA A 145 -13.97 -25.53 6.29
C ALA A 145 -12.87 -26.60 6.28
N ARG A 146 -11.65 -26.20 5.90
CA ARG A 146 -10.45 -27.03 6.01
C ARG A 146 -10.23 -27.48 7.46
N TYR A 147 -9.87 -28.73 7.64
CA TYR A 147 -9.45 -29.29 8.92
C TYR A 147 -7.95 -29.57 8.90
N GLU A 148 -7.21 -29.03 9.86
CA GLU A 148 -5.76 -29.16 9.92
C GLU A 148 -5.29 -28.95 11.37
N ASN A 149 -4.24 -29.64 11.79
CA ASN A 149 -3.69 -29.53 13.16
C ASN A 149 -4.76 -29.74 14.27
N HIS A 150 -5.60 -30.76 14.13
CA HIS A 150 -6.67 -31.12 15.06
C HIS A 150 -7.76 -30.05 15.25
N GLN A 151 -7.94 -29.13 14.28
CA GLN A 151 -8.99 -28.11 14.34
C GLN A 151 -9.47 -27.66 12.95
N PHE A 152 -10.72 -27.20 12.90
CA PHE A 152 -11.22 -26.49 11.72
C PHE A 152 -10.66 -25.08 11.64
N ILE A 153 -10.28 -24.66 10.44
CA ILE A 153 -9.85 -23.29 10.17
C ILE A 153 -11.06 -22.35 10.18
N LYS A 154 -10.97 -21.23 10.92
CA LYS A 154 -12.07 -20.26 11.13
C LYS A 154 -11.68 -18.87 10.62
N TYR A 155 -11.41 -18.77 9.32
CA TYR A 155 -10.98 -17.53 8.70
C TYR A 155 -12.15 -16.68 8.21
N SER A 156 -12.17 -15.41 8.61
CA SER A 156 -13.05 -14.42 7.98
C SER A 156 -12.50 -13.91 6.65
N ASN A 157 -13.40 -13.50 5.77
CA ASN A 157 -13.11 -12.82 4.52
C ASN A 157 -12.52 -11.44 4.81
N ASN A 158 -11.26 -11.26 4.41
CA ASN A 158 -10.52 -10.01 4.51
C ASN A 158 -10.23 -9.42 3.11
N ASN A 159 -11.02 -9.75 2.09
CA ASN A 159 -10.77 -9.32 0.70
C ASN A 159 -9.41 -9.78 0.13
N LEU A 160 -8.95 -10.97 0.55
CA LEU A 160 -7.63 -11.53 0.24
C LEU A 160 -7.68 -12.72 -0.74
N ASP A 161 -8.89 -13.19 -1.08
CA ASP A 161 -9.10 -14.38 -1.92
C ASP A 161 -8.32 -15.61 -1.39
N ASP A 162 -8.43 -15.85 -0.07
CA ASP A 162 -7.66 -16.83 0.70
C ASP A 162 -8.55 -17.75 1.55
N ILE A 163 -9.71 -18.15 1.00
CA ILE A 163 -10.64 -19.04 1.69
C ILE A 163 -9.98 -20.40 1.92
N ALA A 164 -10.19 -20.98 3.10
CA ALA A 164 -9.66 -22.28 3.47
C ALA A 164 -10.81 -23.30 3.54
N ASN A 165 -11.19 -23.82 2.37
CA ASN A 165 -12.19 -24.86 2.23
C ASN A 165 -11.57 -26.25 2.35
N ALA A 166 -12.39 -27.26 2.62
CA ALA A 166 -12.02 -28.65 2.40
C ALA A 166 -12.22 -29.03 0.93
N ALA A 167 -11.45 -30.02 0.44
CA ALA A 167 -11.65 -30.57 -0.89
C ALA A 167 -13.04 -31.20 -1.01
N THR A 168 -13.77 -30.84 -2.05
CA THR A 168 -15.19 -31.16 -2.21
C THR A 168 -15.50 -31.55 -3.65
N ASP A 169 -16.35 -32.57 -3.81
CA ASP A 169 -16.99 -32.88 -5.08
C ASP A 169 -18.27 -32.05 -5.20
N PHE A 170 -18.40 -31.32 -6.31
CA PHE A 170 -19.54 -30.44 -6.58
C PHE A 170 -20.40 -31.04 -7.68
N ASP A 171 -21.69 -31.18 -7.40
CA ASP A 171 -22.74 -31.39 -8.41
C ASP A 171 -23.76 -30.26 -8.26
N ILE A 172 -23.91 -29.44 -9.29
CA ILE A 172 -24.69 -28.19 -9.25
C ILE A 172 -25.73 -28.20 -10.37
N THR A 173 -26.99 -28.11 -9.97
CA THR A 173 -28.10 -27.79 -10.87
C THR A 173 -28.38 -26.30 -10.75
N LEU A 174 -27.92 -25.52 -11.73
CA LEU A 174 -28.08 -24.08 -11.77
C LEU A 174 -29.24 -23.69 -12.69
N LYS A 175 -30.29 -23.10 -12.12
CA LYS A 175 -31.44 -22.57 -12.83
C LYS A 175 -31.32 -21.06 -12.98
N LEU A 176 -31.29 -20.61 -14.24
CA LEU A 176 -31.19 -19.20 -14.62
C LEU A 176 -32.45 -18.71 -15.32
N PRO A 177 -32.83 -17.43 -15.13
CA PRO A 177 -33.89 -16.81 -15.91
C PRO A 177 -33.51 -16.69 -17.40
N PRO A 178 -34.48 -16.50 -18.32
CA PRO A 178 -34.21 -16.41 -19.75
C PRO A 178 -33.29 -15.23 -20.08
N GLY A 179 -32.41 -15.43 -21.07
CA GLY A 179 -31.49 -14.39 -21.55
C GLY A 179 -30.16 -14.30 -20.79
N LEU A 180 -29.95 -15.09 -19.73
CA LEU A 180 -28.66 -15.20 -19.06
C LEU A 180 -27.90 -16.48 -19.48
N VAL A 181 -26.58 -16.38 -19.55
CA VAL A 181 -25.67 -17.48 -19.87
C VAL A 181 -24.65 -17.65 -18.76
N ALA A 182 -24.37 -18.89 -18.37
CA ALA A 182 -23.35 -19.22 -17.37
C ALA A 182 -22.04 -19.69 -18.02
N THR A 183 -20.92 -19.28 -17.44
CA THR A 183 -19.58 -19.86 -17.67
C THR A 183 -18.98 -20.26 -16.31
N SER A 184 -18.34 -21.42 -16.25
CA SER A 184 -17.69 -21.93 -15.04
C SER A 184 -16.44 -22.75 -15.39
N ASP A 185 -15.54 -22.89 -14.43
CA ASP A 185 -14.40 -23.82 -14.43
C ASP A 185 -14.79 -25.26 -14.08
N LEU A 186 -16.06 -25.50 -13.77
CA LEU A 186 -16.68 -26.82 -13.69
C LEU A 186 -17.04 -27.39 -15.08
N ASP A 187 -17.22 -28.70 -15.13
CA ASP A 187 -17.59 -29.42 -16.34
C ASP A 187 -19.10 -29.37 -16.53
N GLN A 188 -19.54 -29.02 -17.74
CA GLN A 188 -20.96 -28.94 -18.06
C GLN A 188 -21.42 -30.28 -18.63
N LEU A 189 -22.26 -30.99 -17.89
CA LEU A 189 -22.82 -32.28 -18.31
C LEU A 189 -24.01 -32.10 -19.26
N ASN A 190 -24.89 -31.15 -18.92
CA ASN A 190 -26.13 -30.94 -19.64
C ASN A 190 -26.57 -29.48 -19.59
N LEU A 191 -27.34 -29.06 -20.60
CA LEU A 191 -27.99 -27.76 -20.68
C LEU A 191 -29.39 -27.93 -21.25
N VAL A 192 -30.40 -27.72 -20.41
CA VAL A 192 -31.80 -27.74 -20.82
C VAL A 192 -32.31 -26.31 -20.87
N LYS A 193 -32.82 -25.89 -22.03
CA LYS A 193 -33.43 -24.56 -22.21
C LYS A 193 -34.93 -24.72 -22.34
N ASP A 194 -35.66 -24.09 -21.44
CA ASP A 194 -37.11 -23.91 -21.47
C ASP A 194 -37.43 -22.43 -21.76
N ALA A 195 -38.67 -22.12 -22.12
CA ALA A 195 -39.16 -20.76 -22.32
C ALA A 195 -39.05 -19.90 -21.06
N ALA A 196 -39.15 -20.53 -19.87
CA ALA A 196 -39.13 -19.85 -18.58
C ALA A 196 -37.76 -19.87 -17.88
N PHE A 197 -36.88 -20.82 -18.17
CA PHE A 197 -35.57 -20.95 -17.50
C PHE A 197 -34.56 -21.74 -18.34
N SER A 198 -33.28 -21.52 -18.08
CA SER A 198 -32.19 -22.39 -18.53
C SER A 198 -31.59 -23.13 -17.34
N THR A 199 -31.52 -24.45 -17.41
CA THR A 199 -30.95 -25.31 -16.37
C THR A 199 -29.62 -25.87 -16.83
N TYR A 200 -28.56 -25.57 -16.10
CA TYR A 200 -27.21 -26.08 -16.30
C TYR A 200 -26.91 -27.15 -15.25
N GLU A 201 -26.40 -28.30 -15.70
CA GLU A 201 -25.86 -29.34 -14.82
C GLU A 201 -24.34 -29.26 -14.88
N LEU A 202 -23.73 -28.80 -13.78
CA LEU A 202 -22.29 -28.64 -13.64
C LEU A 202 -21.75 -29.65 -12.62
N THR A 203 -20.59 -30.23 -12.91
CA THR A 203 -19.91 -31.15 -12.00
C THR A 203 -18.42 -30.84 -11.90
N GLY A 204 -17.80 -31.18 -10.77
CA GLY A 204 -16.36 -31.14 -10.61
C GLY A 204 -15.91 -31.89 -9.37
N LYS A 205 -14.88 -32.71 -9.51
CA LYS A 205 -14.36 -33.53 -8.42
C LYS A 205 -13.13 -32.89 -7.78
N ASN A 206 -12.93 -33.14 -6.49
CA ASN A 206 -11.77 -32.72 -5.71
C ASN A 206 -11.44 -31.23 -5.87
N ARG A 207 -12.45 -30.36 -5.80
CA ARG A 207 -12.30 -28.91 -5.93
C ARG A 207 -12.27 -28.25 -4.54
N MET A 208 -11.46 -27.21 -4.38
CA MET A 208 -11.46 -26.37 -3.17
C MET A 208 -12.46 -25.21 -3.28
N ASP A 209 -12.69 -24.74 -4.49
CA ASP A 209 -13.61 -23.66 -4.84
C ASP A 209 -13.93 -23.76 -6.34
N PHE A 210 -14.89 -22.98 -6.81
CA PHE A 210 -15.22 -22.85 -8.23
C PHE A 210 -15.68 -21.42 -8.55
N ASN A 211 -15.56 -21.04 -9.82
CA ASN A 211 -15.99 -19.73 -10.30
C ASN A 211 -17.26 -19.87 -11.14
N LEU A 212 -18.19 -18.93 -10.97
CA LEU A 212 -19.41 -18.86 -11.77
C LEU A 212 -19.60 -17.44 -12.30
N PHE A 213 -19.60 -17.31 -13.62
CA PHE A 213 -19.85 -16.07 -14.34
C PHE A 213 -21.21 -16.16 -15.02
N ILE A 214 -22.12 -15.24 -14.72
CA ILE A 214 -23.44 -15.17 -15.34
C ILE A 214 -23.54 -13.85 -16.09
N GLU A 215 -23.80 -13.90 -17.39
CA GLU A 215 -23.81 -12.72 -18.25
C GLU A 215 -25.04 -12.69 -19.15
N PRO A 216 -25.60 -11.51 -19.46
CA PRO A 216 -26.67 -11.37 -20.45
C PRO A 216 -26.17 -11.62 -21.88
N LYS A 217 -24.86 -11.52 -22.11
CA LYS A 217 -24.19 -11.84 -23.36
C LYS A 217 -22.91 -12.57 -23.06
N MET A 218 -22.70 -13.71 -23.70
CA MET A 218 -21.46 -14.49 -23.57
C MET A 218 -20.25 -13.64 -23.95
N THR A 219 -19.35 -13.36 -22.99
CA THR A 219 -18.07 -12.69 -23.25
C THR A 219 -16.87 -13.63 -23.23
N PHE A 220 -17.06 -14.85 -22.70
CA PHE A 220 -16.04 -15.88 -22.63
C PHE A 220 -15.85 -16.59 -23.97
N TYR A 221 -14.59 -16.80 -24.32
CA TYR A 221 -14.13 -17.60 -25.46
C TYR A 221 -13.40 -18.84 -24.96
N SER A 222 -13.64 -19.95 -25.63
CA SER A 222 -13.04 -21.25 -25.31
C SER A 222 -11.86 -21.52 -26.24
N TYR A 223 -10.68 -21.70 -25.67
CA TYR A 223 -9.46 -22.08 -26.38
C TYR A 223 -9.00 -23.45 -25.89
N LYS A 224 -9.11 -24.46 -26.75
CA LYS A 224 -8.70 -25.82 -26.44
C LYS A 224 -7.26 -26.06 -26.91
N ASN A 225 -6.39 -26.43 -25.97
CA ASN A 225 -5.05 -26.95 -26.21
C ASN A 225 -5.03 -28.45 -25.84
N ASN A 226 -3.95 -29.17 -26.18
CA ASN A 226 -3.73 -30.56 -25.79
C ASN A 226 -3.77 -30.82 -24.27
N ASN A 227 -3.43 -29.82 -23.45
CA ASN A 227 -3.30 -29.95 -22.00
C ASN A 227 -4.56 -29.53 -21.23
N VAL A 228 -5.23 -28.45 -21.63
CA VAL A 228 -6.38 -27.89 -20.91
C VAL A 228 -7.26 -27.04 -21.85
N THR A 229 -8.54 -26.93 -21.53
CA THR A 229 -9.46 -25.95 -22.15
C THR A 229 -9.48 -24.66 -21.33
N VAL A 230 -9.11 -23.54 -21.95
CA VAL A 230 -9.11 -22.23 -21.32
C VAL A 230 -10.36 -21.45 -21.70
N GLU A 231 -11.19 -21.11 -20.71
CA GLU A 231 -12.30 -20.17 -20.87
C GLU A 231 -11.85 -18.78 -20.46
N THR A 232 -11.84 -17.81 -21.37
CA THR A 232 -11.36 -16.46 -21.07
C THR A 232 -12.20 -15.35 -21.67
N ASN A 233 -12.45 -14.31 -20.88
CA ASN A 233 -12.98 -13.03 -21.33
C ASN A 233 -11.98 -11.87 -21.12
N LEU A 234 -10.69 -12.21 -21.01
CA LEU A 234 -9.62 -11.24 -20.76
C LEU A 234 -9.57 -10.22 -21.90
N LYS A 235 -9.62 -8.93 -21.54
CA LYS A 235 -9.77 -7.85 -22.53
C LYS A 235 -8.43 -7.44 -23.13
N GLU A 236 -8.29 -7.63 -24.44
CA GLU A 236 -7.32 -6.93 -25.27
C GLU A 236 -7.92 -6.69 -26.67
N ASN A 237 -8.18 -5.42 -26.98
CA ASN A 237 -9.02 -5.04 -28.13
C ASN A 237 -8.22 -4.98 -29.45
N ARG A 238 -6.89 -5.07 -29.37
CA ARG A 238 -5.99 -4.94 -30.54
C ARG A 238 -5.44 -6.27 -31.05
N LEU A 239 -5.74 -7.37 -30.36
CA LEU A 239 -5.42 -8.73 -30.82
C LEU A 239 -6.68 -9.42 -31.31
N ASN A 240 -6.57 -10.08 -32.47
CA ASN A 240 -7.63 -10.96 -32.96
C ASN A 240 -7.60 -12.32 -32.23
N ASP A 241 -8.63 -13.13 -32.45
CA ASP A 241 -8.81 -14.39 -31.72
C ASP A 241 -7.73 -15.43 -32.04
N ILE A 242 -7.17 -15.41 -33.26
CA ILE A 242 -6.08 -16.31 -33.66
C ILE A 242 -4.79 -15.95 -32.92
N GLN A 243 -4.46 -14.66 -32.84
CA GLN A 243 -3.30 -14.19 -32.09
C GLN A 243 -3.41 -14.53 -30.60
N LYS A 244 -4.61 -14.37 -30.02
CA LYS A 244 -4.88 -14.79 -28.63
C LYS A 244 -4.67 -16.29 -28.46
N ALA A 245 -5.19 -17.11 -29.38
CA ALA A 245 -5.03 -18.56 -29.33
C ALA A 245 -3.55 -18.98 -29.32
N ILE A 246 -2.72 -18.38 -30.18
CA ILE A 246 -1.26 -18.65 -30.24
C ILE A 246 -0.58 -18.29 -28.92
N VAL A 247 -0.88 -17.12 -28.37
CA VAL A 247 -0.31 -16.68 -27.09
C VAL A 247 -0.73 -17.60 -25.94
N ILE A 248 -2.02 -17.96 -25.88
CA ILE A 248 -2.57 -18.86 -24.87
C ILE A 248 -1.90 -20.24 -24.96
N ASP A 249 -1.80 -20.79 -26.16
CA ASP A 249 -1.16 -22.09 -26.42
C ASP A 249 0.30 -22.13 -25.92
N ARG A 250 1.09 -21.11 -26.31
CA ARG A 250 2.48 -20.98 -25.86
C ARG A 250 2.60 -20.90 -24.34
N ILE A 251 1.76 -20.11 -23.68
CA ILE A 251 1.80 -19.94 -22.23
C ILE A 251 1.37 -21.22 -21.50
N VAL A 252 0.30 -21.88 -21.97
CA VAL A 252 -0.17 -23.15 -21.39
C VAL A 252 0.93 -24.22 -21.49
N ASN A 253 1.56 -24.36 -22.66
CA ASN A 253 2.66 -25.32 -22.85
C ASN A 253 3.87 -24.95 -21.97
N PHE A 254 4.23 -23.67 -21.89
CA PHE A 254 5.33 -23.22 -21.03
C PHE A 254 5.09 -23.55 -19.55
N VAL A 255 3.87 -23.30 -19.03
CA VAL A 255 3.55 -23.61 -17.63
C VAL A 255 3.52 -25.12 -17.39
N HIS A 256 2.97 -25.90 -18.33
CA HIS A 256 3.00 -27.36 -18.29
C HIS A 256 4.44 -27.90 -18.21
N GLU A 257 5.33 -27.41 -19.07
CA GLU A 257 6.73 -27.85 -19.12
C GLU A 257 7.53 -27.45 -17.87
N ASN A 258 7.20 -26.34 -17.22
CA ASN A 258 7.97 -25.79 -16.10
C ASN A 258 7.43 -26.20 -14.71
N ILE A 259 6.12 -26.45 -14.58
CA ILE A 259 5.48 -26.74 -13.28
C ILE A 259 4.85 -28.14 -13.28
N GLY A 260 3.91 -28.41 -14.18
CA GLY A 260 3.17 -29.68 -14.22
C GLY A 260 1.82 -29.59 -14.94
N ASN A 261 1.08 -30.70 -14.95
CA ASN A 261 -0.23 -30.81 -15.60
C ASN A 261 -1.31 -30.13 -14.78
N TYR A 262 -2.14 -29.28 -15.40
CA TYR A 262 -3.33 -28.79 -14.70
C TYR A 262 -4.28 -29.96 -14.35
N PRO A 263 -4.78 -30.09 -13.11
CA PRO A 263 -5.47 -31.30 -12.64
C PRO A 263 -6.89 -31.49 -13.20
N PHE A 264 -7.42 -30.55 -13.99
CA PHE A 264 -8.79 -30.57 -14.49
C PHE A 264 -8.86 -30.28 -16.00
N GLU A 265 -9.98 -30.61 -16.65
CA GLU A 265 -10.11 -30.39 -18.10
C GLU A 265 -10.24 -28.92 -18.49
N LYS A 266 -10.72 -28.09 -17.56
CA LYS A 266 -11.13 -26.70 -17.83
C LYS A 266 -10.67 -25.73 -16.75
N ILE A 267 -10.19 -24.56 -17.18
CA ILE A 267 -9.79 -23.44 -16.33
C ILE A 267 -10.35 -22.13 -16.86
N THR A 268 -10.85 -21.29 -15.95
CA THR A 268 -11.25 -19.92 -16.29
C THR A 268 -10.09 -18.95 -16.07
N VAL A 269 -9.85 -18.06 -17.04
CA VAL A 269 -8.92 -16.93 -16.93
C VAL A 269 -9.69 -15.66 -17.22
N SER A 270 -10.28 -15.06 -16.18
CA SER A 270 -11.22 -13.95 -16.35
C SER A 270 -10.57 -12.58 -16.21
N GLN A 271 -11.23 -11.57 -16.80
CA GLN A 271 -10.89 -10.16 -16.56
C GLN A 271 -11.03 -9.79 -15.06
N THR A 272 -12.00 -10.38 -14.37
CA THR A 272 -12.23 -10.19 -12.93
C THR A 272 -11.03 -10.67 -12.11
N ASP A 273 -10.47 -11.84 -12.43
CA ASP A 273 -9.28 -12.38 -11.76
C ASP A 273 -8.04 -11.49 -11.99
N TYR A 274 -7.88 -10.98 -13.20
CA TYR A 274 -6.81 -10.03 -13.50
C TYR A 274 -6.96 -8.72 -12.72
N GLU A 275 -8.17 -8.15 -12.63
CA GLU A 275 -8.40 -6.92 -11.86
C GLU A 275 -8.19 -7.10 -10.36
N ARG A 276 -8.37 -8.33 -9.86
CA ARG A 276 -8.09 -8.73 -8.47
C ARG A 276 -6.61 -8.83 -8.15
N ASN A 277 -5.80 -9.31 -9.10
CA ASN A 277 -4.36 -9.48 -8.98
C ASN A 277 -3.64 -8.97 -10.24
N PRO A 278 -3.70 -7.65 -10.52
CA PRO A 278 -3.17 -7.13 -11.77
C PRO A 278 -1.65 -7.17 -11.77
N PHE A 279 -1.05 -7.17 -12.95
CA PHE A 279 0.35 -6.81 -13.05
C PHE A 279 0.49 -5.32 -12.73
N TYR A 280 1.33 -4.95 -11.77
CA TYR A 280 1.53 -3.56 -11.39
C TYR A 280 2.76 -3.00 -12.10
N GLY A 281 2.56 -1.92 -12.85
CA GLY A 281 3.59 -1.28 -13.67
C GLY A 281 2.97 -0.26 -14.64
N LEU A 282 3.66 0.00 -15.74
CA LEU A 282 3.20 0.95 -16.77
C LEU A 282 2.08 0.41 -17.65
N ASN A 283 1.74 -0.87 -17.50
CA ASN A 283 0.61 -1.52 -18.14
C ASN A 283 -0.75 -0.94 -17.68
N GLN A 284 -0.77 -0.12 -16.63
CA GLN A 284 -1.94 0.62 -16.16
C GLN A 284 -2.12 1.98 -16.85
N LEU A 285 -1.14 2.42 -17.66
CA LEU A 285 -1.30 3.63 -18.45
C LEU A 285 -2.36 3.40 -19.55
N PRO A 286 -3.15 4.43 -19.91
CA PRO A 286 -4.07 4.36 -21.04
C PRO A 286 -3.40 3.80 -22.31
N SER A 287 -4.13 3.00 -23.08
CA SER A 287 -3.59 2.24 -24.22
C SER A 287 -2.96 3.09 -25.34
N PHE A 288 -3.26 4.39 -25.41
CA PHE A 288 -2.65 5.33 -26.36
C PHE A 288 -1.25 5.82 -25.93
N ILE A 289 -0.86 5.62 -24.67
CA ILE A 289 0.50 5.88 -24.14
C ILE A 289 1.16 4.61 -23.57
N SER A 290 0.62 3.42 -23.88
CA SER A 290 1.21 2.15 -23.43
C SER A 290 2.62 1.98 -23.99
N PRO A 291 3.64 1.78 -23.14
CA PRO A 291 5.02 1.58 -23.60
C PRO A 291 5.27 0.23 -24.26
N PHE A 292 4.36 -0.73 -24.11
CA PHE A 292 4.58 -2.11 -24.52
C PHE A 292 3.68 -2.50 -25.70
N PRO A 293 4.15 -3.39 -26.60
CA PRO A 293 3.32 -3.99 -27.63
C PRO A 293 2.08 -4.68 -27.04
N ASP A 294 0.96 -4.66 -27.76
CA ASP A 294 -0.30 -5.21 -27.26
C ASP A 294 -0.23 -6.73 -27.03
N GLU A 295 0.55 -7.45 -27.85
CA GLU A 295 0.84 -8.88 -27.66
C GLU A 295 1.54 -9.14 -26.33
N PHE A 296 2.65 -8.45 -26.05
CA PHE A 296 3.36 -8.54 -24.77
C PHE A 296 2.47 -8.21 -23.58
N MET A 297 1.61 -7.20 -23.72
CA MET A 297 0.65 -6.82 -22.69
C MET A 297 -0.35 -7.93 -22.41
N PHE A 298 -0.91 -8.56 -23.45
CA PHE A 298 -1.80 -9.70 -23.30
C PHE A 298 -1.08 -10.91 -22.71
N GLU A 299 0.14 -11.20 -23.16
CA GLU A 299 0.97 -12.29 -22.61
C GLU A 299 1.15 -12.18 -21.11
N ILE A 300 1.58 -11.02 -20.60
CA ILE A 300 1.83 -10.85 -19.16
C ILE A 300 0.54 -10.85 -18.34
N LYS A 301 -0.53 -10.24 -18.86
CA LYS A 301 -1.87 -10.31 -18.23
C LYS A 301 -2.35 -11.76 -18.13
N PHE A 302 -2.27 -12.51 -19.24
CA PHE A 302 -2.73 -13.88 -19.32
C PHE A 302 -1.86 -14.81 -18.46
N LEU A 303 -0.53 -14.78 -18.62
CA LEU A 303 0.42 -15.61 -17.86
C LEU A 303 0.24 -15.42 -16.35
N LYS A 304 0.16 -14.17 -15.88
CA LYS A 304 -0.04 -13.90 -14.45
C LYS A 304 -1.36 -14.48 -13.94
N THR A 305 -2.45 -14.23 -14.66
CA THR A 305 -3.79 -14.65 -14.25
C THR A 305 -3.96 -16.17 -14.33
N TYR A 306 -3.44 -16.78 -15.39
CA TYR A 306 -3.41 -18.22 -15.58
C TYR A 306 -2.60 -18.91 -14.47
N LEU A 307 -1.38 -18.45 -14.18
CA LEU A 307 -0.58 -19.00 -13.06
C LEU A 307 -1.27 -18.83 -11.70
N ASN A 308 -1.93 -17.70 -11.45
CA ASN A 308 -2.69 -17.50 -10.20
C ASN A 308 -3.76 -18.57 -10.03
N ASN A 309 -4.58 -18.78 -11.06
CA ASN A 309 -5.70 -19.70 -11.01
C ASN A 309 -5.20 -21.16 -11.04
N PHE A 310 -4.21 -21.47 -11.88
CA PHE A 310 -3.55 -22.77 -11.95
C PHE A 310 -3.01 -23.19 -10.57
N LEU A 311 -2.22 -22.32 -9.91
CA LEU A 311 -1.58 -22.65 -8.63
C LEU A 311 -2.60 -22.75 -7.50
N LYS A 312 -3.57 -21.82 -7.40
CA LYS A 312 -4.61 -21.88 -6.35
C LYS A 312 -5.49 -23.11 -6.45
N THR A 313 -5.74 -23.57 -7.66
CA THR A 313 -6.56 -24.76 -7.90
C THR A 313 -5.77 -26.06 -7.74
N SER A 314 -4.46 -26.05 -8.02
CA SER A 314 -3.63 -27.27 -7.99
C SER A 314 -2.92 -27.51 -6.66
N LEU A 315 -2.53 -26.45 -5.93
CA LEU A 315 -1.81 -26.59 -4.66
C LEU A 315 -2.80 -26.55 -3.49
N HIS A 316 -2.89 -27.64 -2.74
CA HIS A 316 -3.79 -27.82 -1.61
C HIS A 316 -3.21 -27.25 -0.30
N LEU A 317 -2.70 -26.01 -0.32
CA LEU A 317 -2.09 -25.35 0.84
C LEU A 317 -3.09 -24.45 1.58
N ASN A 318 -2.71 -24.02 2.78
CA ASN A 318 -3.43 -22.96 3.47
C ASN A 318 -3.08 -21.62 2.80
N ALA A 319 -3.97 -21.10 1.95
CA ALA A 319 -3.74 -19.88 1.19
C ALA A 319 -3.55 -18.60 2.04
N ARG A 320 -3.83 -18.62 3.35
CA ARG A 320 -3.56 -17.50 4.25
C ARG A 320 -2.15 -17.53 4.83
N ASP A 321 -1.74 -18.67 5.36
CA ASP A 321 -0.48 -18.83 6.08
C ASP A 321 0.69 -19.16 5.12
N ASP A 322 0.43 -19.94 4.05
CA ASP A 322 1.43 -20.42 3.09
C ASP A 322 1.40 -19.66 1.75
N ASN A 323 0.79 -18.47 1.72
CA ASN A 323 0.61 -17.64 0.52
C ASN A 323 1.93 -17.36 -0.24
N TRP A 324 3.06 -17.28 0.46
CA TRP A 324 4.36 -16.99 -0.16
C TRP A 324 4.82 -18.08 -1.14
N ILE A 325 4.37 -19.33 -0.97
CA ILE A 325 4.70 -20.42 -1.90
C ILE A 325 3.98 -20.19 -3.23
N TYR A 326 2.69 -19.88 -3.20
CA TYR A 326 1.91 -19.50 -4.38
C TYR A 326 2.53 -18.32 -5.11
N ASP A 327 2.78 -17.22 -4.39
CA ASP A 327 3.34 -16.00 -4.98
C ASP A 327 4.78 -16.21 -5.46
N GLY A 328 5.57 -17.00 -4.72
CA GLY A 328 6.94 -17.36 -5.06
C GLY A 328 7.01 -18.08 -6.40
N ILE A 329 6.29 -19.20 -6.53
CA ILE A 329 6.26 -20.00 -7.77
C ILE A 329 5.72 -19.16 -8.92
N GLN A 330 4.62 -18.42 -8.72
CA GLN A 330 4.04 -17.56 -9.75
C GLN A 330 5.08 -16.56 -10.31
N ILE A 331 5.70 -15.77 -9.44
CA ILE A 331 6.60 -14.70 -9.88
C ILE A 331 7.93 -15.26 -10.38
N TYR A 332 8.43 -16.36 -9.81
CA TYR A 332 9.61 -17.07 -10.32
C TYR A 332 9.39 -17.54 -11.77
N THR A 333 8.28 -18.22 -12.04
CA THR A 333 7.93 -18.70 -13.38
C THR A 333 7.70 -17.54 -14.37
N MET A 334 7.09 -16.44 -13.92
CA MET A 334 6.97 -15.22 -14.74
C MET A 334 8.32 -14.62 -15.11
N MET A 335 9.26 -14.53 -14.15
CA MET A 335 10.61 -14.04 -14.44
C MET A 335 11.32 -14.94 -15.45
N LYS A 336 11.20 -16.27 -15.29
CA LYS A 336 11.77 -17.24 -16.23
C LYS A 336 11.19 -17.09 -17.64
N TYR A 337 9.86 -16.96 -17.77
CA TYR A 337 9.21 -16.73 -19.06
C TYR A 337 9.75 -15.48 -19.77
N ILE A 338 9.93 -14.37 -19.04
CA ILE A 338 10.51 -13.13 -19.60
C ILE A 338 11.97 -13.33 -20.02
N ASP A 339 12.77 -14.00 -19.19
CA ASP A 339 14.19 -14.23 -19.50
C ASP A 339 14.36 -15.08 -20.77
N GLU A 340 13.43 -16.01 -21.03
CA GLU A 340 13.47 -16.89 -22.22
C GLU A 340 12.84 -16.26 -23.48
N ASN A 341 11.67 -15.64 -23.35
CA ASN A 341 10.88 -15.17 -24.50
C ASN A 341 11.09 -13.68 -24.81
N HIS A 342 11.49 -12.88 -23.81
CA HIS A 342 11.60 -11.42 -23.91
C HIS A 342 12.86 -10.83 -23.24
N PRO A 343 14.07 -11.40 -23.44
CA PRO A 343 15.28 -11.04 -22.68
C PRO A 343 15.73 -9.58 -22.84
N ASN A 344 15.35 -8.94 -23.96
CA ASN A 344 15.72 -7.55 -24.25
C ASN A 344 14.68 -6.52 -23.79
N SER A 345 13.57 -6.98 -23.19
CA SER A 345 12.51 -6.10 -22.72
C SER A 345 12.97 -5.26 -21.54
N LYS A 346 12.73 -3.94 -21.63
CA LYS A 346 13.08 -2.96 -20.60
C LYS A 346 11.88 -2.65 -19.71
N MET A 347 12.13 -2.21 -18.48
CA MET A 347 11.06 -1.83 -17.52
C MET A 347 10.10 -0.78 -18.10
N MET A 348 10.60 0.14 -18.95
CA MET A 348 9.80 1.19 -19.58
C MET A 348 9.38 0.87 -21.03
N GLY A 349 9.56 -0.37 -21.50
CA GLY A 349 9.24 -0.76 -22.87
C GLY A 349 9.83 0.20 -23.91
N ASN A 350 9.03 0.59 -24.90
CA ASN A 350 9.41 1.49 -25.99
C ASN A 350 9.67 2.94 -25.53
N LEU A 351 9.20 3.37 -24.36
CA LEU A 351 9.55 4.69 -23.82
C LEU A 351 11.05 4.81 -23.54
N SER A 352 11.76 3.68 -23.39
CA SER A 352 13.22 3.66 -23.28
C SER A 352 13.95 4.21 -24.52
N GLN A 353 13.32 4.13 -25.70
CA GLN A 353 13.90 4.59 -26.96
C GLN A 353 13.73 6.10 -27.16
N TRP A 354 12.82 6.74 -26.40
CA TRP A 354 12.50 8.15 -26.55
C TRP A 354 13.66 9.04 -26.09
N TRP A 355 14.12 9.95 -26.96
CA TRP A 355 15.36 10.69 -26.77
C TRP A 355 15.43 11.50 -25.47
N LEU A 356 14.29 12.05 -25.00
CA LEU A 356 14.17 12.79 -23.75
C LEU A 356 14.40 11.91 -22.50
N LEU A 357 14.18 10.60 -22.60
CA LEU A 357 14.19 9.67 -21.47
C LEU A 357 15.42 8.74 -21.45
N ARG A 358 16.29 8.78 -22.47
CA ARG A 358 17.47 7.90 -22.57
C ARG A 358 18.50 8.08 -21.44
N GLY A 359 18.51 9.24 -20.77
CA GLY A 359 19.44 9.52 -19.67
C GLY A 359 19.07 8.90 -18.33
N TYR A 360 17.84 8.41 -18.19
CA TYR A 360 17.30 7.93 -16.92
C TYR A 360 17.64 6.46 -16.68
N ASN A 361 17.88 6.07 -15.43
CA ASN A 361 18.13 4.66 -15.10
C ASN A 361 16.86 3.81 -15.26
N LEU A 362 15.69 4.39 -14.96
CA LEU A 362 14.41 3.67 -15.10
C LEU A 362 14.10 3.21 -16.52
N THR A 363 14.71 3.82 -17.55
CA THR A 363 14.53 3.40 -18.94
C THR A 363 15.53 2.36 -19.40
N THR A 364 16.66 2.19 -18.69
CA THR A 364 17.75 1.31 -19.12
C THR A 364 17.71 -0.08 -18.50
N ILE A 365 17.07 -0.22 -17.33
CA ILE A 365 16.98 -1.48 -16.60
C ILE A 365 16.05 -2.49 -17.28
N ASP A 366 16.38 -3.77 -17.12
CA ASP A 366 15.63 -4.88 -17.70
C ASP A 366 14.26 -5.03 -17.01
N PHE A 367 13.30 -5.63 -17.72
CA PHE A 367 11.93 -5.79 -17.24
C PHE A 367 11.89 -6.51 -15.89
N ASN A 368 12.66 -7.58 -15.71
CA ASN A 368 12.67 -8.35 -14.46
C ASN A 368 13.30 -7.61 -13.27
N GLU A 369 14.09 -6.55 -13.48
CA GLU A 369 14.67 -5.80 -12.35
C GLU A 369 13.61 -5.01 -11.57
N GLN A 370 12.46 -4.71 -12.18
CA GLN A 370 11.37 -3.96 -11.54
C GLN A 370 10.89 -4.60 -10.23
N TYR A 371 10.89 -5.94 -10.16
CA TYR A 371 10.45 -6.69 -8.98
C TYR A 371 11.28 -6.32 -7.75
N SER A 372 12.61 -6.19 -7.92
CA SER A 372 13.53 -5.81 -6.84
C SER A 372 13.27 -4.39 -6.34
N TYR A 373 13.01 -3.46 -7.25
CA TYR A 373 12.69 -2.08 -6.90
C TYR A 373 11.38 -1.96 -6.11
N PHE A 374 10.34 -2.70 -6.48
CA PHE A 374 9.07 -2.70 -5.75
C PHE A 374 9.21 -3.22 -4.32
N TYR A 375 9.97 -4.31 -4.11
CA TYR A 375 10.32 -4.76 -2.77
C TYR A 375 11.12 -3.69 -2.00
N MET A 376 12.15 -3.11 -2.64
CA MET A 376 13.00 -2.09 -2.02
C MET A 376 12.26 -0.84 -1.57
N LEU A 377 11.16 -0.44 -2.23
CA LEU A 377 10.33 0.68 -1.78
C LEU A 377 9.88 0.50 -0.31
N MET A 378 9.49 -0.73 0.05
CA MET A 378 8.99 -1.04 1.38
C MET A 378 10.13 -1.29 2.36
N ALA A 379 11.20 -1.96 1.92
CA ALA A 379 12.39 -2.16 2.73
C ALA A 379 13.02 -0.82 3.19
N ARG A 380 13.17 0.14 2.26
CA ARG A 380 13.72 1.48 2.54
C ARG A 380 12.86 2.31 3.49
N LYS A 381 11.55 2.08 3.49
CA LYS A 381 10.59 2.73 4.40
C LYS A 381 10.47 2.03 5.75
N ASN A 382 11.17 0.91 5.95
CA ASN A 382 11.02 0.06 7.14
C ASN A 382 9.56 -0.46 7.29
N LEU A 383 8.89 -0.73 6.17
CA LEU A 383 7.50 -1.22 6.10
C LEU A 383 7.37 -2.60 5.44
N ASP A 384 8.45 -3.18 4.94
CA ASP A 384 8.47 -4.57 4.45
C ASP A 384 8.20 -5.55 5.60
N GLN A 385 7.51 -6.64 5.29
CA GLN A 385 7.15 -7.69 6.25
C GLN A 385 7.82 -9.02 5.85
N PRO A 386 8.06 -9.94 6.82
CA PRO A 386 8.38 -11.33 6.51
C PRO A 386 7.34 -11.90 5.54
N ILE A 387 7.78 -12.63 4.52
CA ILE A 387 6.84 -13.18 3.53
C ILE A 387 6.17 -14.46 4.05
N GLY A 388 6.76 -15.13 5.04
CA GLY A 388 6.15 -16.25 5.75
C GLY A 388 5.07 -15.89 6.77
N ASP A 389 4.80 -14.59 7.02
CA ASP A 389 3.71 -14.18 7.90
C ASP A 389 2.34 -14.37 7.20
N PRO A 390 1.26 -14.60 7.98
CA PRO A 390 -0.09 -14.73 7.43
C PRO A 390 -0.51 -13.50 6.62
N LYS A 391 -1.12 -13.74 5.45
CA LYS A 391 -1.49 -12.72 4.46
C LYS A 391 -2.38 -11.61 5.02
N ASN A 392 -3.22 -11.91 6.01
CA ASN A 392 -4.10 -10.93 6.66
C ASN A 392 -3.36 -9.89 7.52
N THR A 393 -2.10 -10.13 7.86
CA THR A 393 -1.25 -9.17 8.58
C THR A 393 -0.59 -8.15 7.65
N PHE A 394 -0.56 -8.41 6.34
CA PHE A 394 0.09 -7.53 5.37
C PHE A 394 -0.66 -6.23 5.14
N ILE A 395 0.09 -5.14 5.14
CA ILE A 395 -0.38 -3.88 4.53
C ILE A 395 -0.62 -4.09 3.03
N LYS A 396 -1.53 -3.31 2.46
CA LYS A 396 -2.03 -3.49 1.08
C LYS A 396 -0.90 -3.60 0.04
N PHE A 397 0.09 -2.71 0.08
CA PHE A 397 1.19 -2.75 -0.89
C PHE A 397 2.05 -4.02 -0.76
N ASN A 398 2.26 -4.52 0.46
CA ASN A 398 2.99 -5.77 0.67
C ASN A 398 2.19 -6.96 0.14
N GLU A 399 0.90 -7.04 0.48
CA GLU A 399 0.00 -8.11 0.03
C GLU A 399 -0.10 -8.18 -1.50
N GLN A 400 -0.24 -7.03 -2.18
CA GLN A 400 -0.48 -6.99 -3.62
C GLN A 400 0.79 -6.98 -4.46
N ILE A 401 1.91 -6.47 -3.92
CA ILE A 401 3.09 -6.11 -4.72
C ILE A 401 4.39 -6.58 -4.03
N ALA A 402 4.81 -5.93 -2.95
CA ALA A 402 6.18 -6.07 -2.46
C ALA A 402 6.50 -7.47 -1.93
N SER A 403 5.61 -8.08 -1.13
CA SER A 403 5.83 -9.43 -0.59
C SER A 403 5.77 -10.48 -1.70
N LYS A 404 4.82 -10.36 -2.63
CA LYS A 404 4.71 -11.26 -3.79
C LYS A 404 6.01 -11.29 -4.61
N TYR A 405 6.46 -10.09 -4.97
CA TYR A 405 7.65 -9.93 -5.79
C TYR A 405 8.91 -10.34 -5.04
N ARG A 406 8.99 -10.06 -3.73
CA ARG A 406 10.06 -10.58 -2.86
C ARG A 406 10.08 -12.10 -2.82
N ALA A 407 8.92 -12.78 -2.76
CA ALA A 407 8.86 -14.24 -2.75
C ALA A 407 9.46 -14.84 -4.04
N GLY A 408 9.06 -14.32 -5.21
CA GLY A 408 9.64 -14.75 -6.49
C GLY A 408 11.13 -14.45 -6.61
N LEU A 409 11.57 -13.24 -6.21
CA LEU A 409 13.00 -12.88 -6.17
C LEU A 409 13.80 -13.80 -5.26
N SER A 410 13.20 -14.25 -4.15
CA SER A 410 13.84 -15.15 -3.20
C SER A 410 14.07 -16.53 -3.81
N LEU A 411 13.09 -17.08 -4.54
CA LEU A 411 13.29 -18.32 -5.30
C LEU A 411 14.32 -18.14 -6.41
N LYS A 412 14.29 -17.03 -7.16
CA LYS A 412 15.31 -16.72 -8.18
C LYS A 412 16.71 -16.57 -7.58
N TYR A 413 16.81 -16.02 -6.37
CA TYR A 413 18.07 -15.96 -5.63
C TYR A 413 18.57 -17.35 -5.26
N LEU A 414 17.70 -18.19 -4.68
CA LEU A 414 18.03 -19.58 -4.33
C LEU A 414 18.48 -20.38 -5.57
N ASP A 415 17.78 -20.19 -6.69
CA ASP A 415 18.07 -20.84 -7.97
C ASP A 415 19.45 -20.45 -8.51
N ASN A 416 19.76 -19.14 -8.53
CA ASN A 416 21.07 -18.63 -8.92
C ASN A 416 22.22 -19.12 -8.01
N TYR A 417 21.92 -19.40 -6.75
CA TYR A 417 22.91 -19.89 -5.76
C TYR A 417 23.17 -21.40 -5.92
N LEU A 418 22.12 -22.20 -6.07
CA LEU A 418 22.23 -23.66 -6.18
C LEU A 418 22.65 -24.11 -7.58
N GLY A 419 22.13 -23.44 -8.63
CA GLY A 419 22.29 -23.82 -10.02
C GLY A 419 21.74 -25.22 -10.34
N ASN A 420 22.03 -25.71 -11.56
CA ASN A 420 21.67 -27.07 -12.02
C ASN A 420 20.17 -27.40 -11.84
N ASP A 421 19.30 -26.41 -12.05
CA ASP A 421 17.83 -26.53 -12.04
C ASP A 421 17.25 -27.15 -10.74
N VAL A 422 17.96 -27.02 -9.61
CA VAL A 422 17.55 -27.62 -8.33
C VAL A 422 16.21 -27.06 -7.84
N VAL A 423 16.00 -25.74 -7.95
CA VAL A 423 14.75 -25.10 -7.52
C VAL A 423 13.60 -25.50 -8.43
N GLU A 424 13.80 -25.50 -9.74
CA GLU A 424 12.80 -25.93 -10.72
C GLU A 424 12.35 -27.37 -10.48
N ASN A 425 13.30 -28.31 -10.35
CA ASN A 425 13.00 -29.71 -10.07
C ASN A 425 12.23 -29.88 -8.75
N SER A 426 12.59 -29.10 -7.72
CA SER A 426 11.89 -29.11 -6.43
C SER A 426 10.46 -28.57 -6.52
N ILE A 427 10.21 -27.57 -7.37
CA ILE A 427 8.85 -27.06 -7.64
C ILE A 427 8.00 -28.15 -8.29
N ARG A 428 8.54 -28.87 -9.29
CA ARG A 428 7.82 -29.98 -9.96
C ARG A 428 7.53 -31.13 -9.00
N GLU A 429 8.50 -31.50 -8.16
CA GLU A 429 8.32 -32.55 -7.15
C GLU A 429 7.25 -32.15 -6.11
N PHE A 430 7.28 -30.91 -5.64
CA PHE A 430 6.27 -30.40 -4.72
C PHE A 430 4.88 -30.29 -5.36
N TYR A 431 4.82 -29.94 -6.64
CA TYR A 431 3.58 -29.94 -7.41
C TYR A 431 2.97 -31.35 -7.47
N ASN A 432 3.75 -32.35 -7.85
CA ASN A 432 3.31 -33.75 -7.94
C ASN A 432 2.86 -34.29 -6.56
N LEU A 433 3.47 -33.86 -5.46
CA LEU A 433 3.02 -34.21 -4.11
C LEU A 433 1.61 -33.68 -3.82
N ASN A 434 1.31 -32.44 -4.23
CA ASN A 434 0.00 -31.82 -4.00
C ASN A 434 -1.13 -32.48 -4.81
N GLU A 435 -0.82 -33.13 -5.93
CA GLU A 435 -1.82 -33.89 -6.69
C GLU A 435 -2.38 -35.09 -5.89
N GLN A 436 -1.61 -35.62 -4.94
CA GLN A 436 -1.96 -36.83 -4.20
C GLN A 436 -2.41 -36.55 -2.76
N HIS A 437 -1.88 -35.50 -2.14
CA HIS A 437 -2.07 -35.23 -0.71
C HIS A 437 -2.20 -33.72 -0.41
N ILE A 438 -2.77 -33.41 0.76
CA ILE A 438 -2.71 -32.05 1.33
C ILE A 438 -1.25 -31.83 1.77
N ALA A 439 -0.52 -31.01 1.02
CA ALA A 439 0.84 -30.65 1.38
C ALA A 439 0.87 -29.48 2.37
N SER A 440 2.04 -29.30 2.97
CA SER A 440 2.35 -28.21 3.88
C SER A 440 3.58 -27.44 3.42
N ARG A 441 3.80 -26.26 4.00
CA ARG A 441 5.05 -25.53 3.87
C ARG A 441 6.28 -26.37 4.26
N ALA A 442 6.17 -27.25 5.25
CA ALA A 442 7.28 -28.08 5.69
C ALA A 442 7.71 -29.09 4.60
N ASP A 443 6.76 -29.59 3.81
CA ASP A 443 7.05 -30.50 2.71
C ASP A 443 7.88 -29.82 1.62
N PHE A 444 7.52 -28.59 1.24
CA PHE A 444 8.31 -27.82 0.28
C PHE A 444 9.73 -27.53 0.79
N GLU A 445 9.86 -27.19 2.07
CA GLU A 445 11.15 -26.98 2.71
C GLU A 445 12.01 -28.25 2.70
N ASN A 446 11.42 -29.41 2.98
CA ASN A 446 12.10 -30.70 2.98
C ASN A 446 12.57 -31.10 1.56
N ILE A 447 11.73 -30.94 0.54
CA ILE A 447 12.07 -31.22 -0.87
C ILE A 447 13.25 -30.34 -1.33
N LEU A 448 13.21 -29.04 -1.04
CA LEU A 448 14.32 -28.15 -1.40
C LEU A 448 15.61 -28.55 -0.70
N LYS A 449 15.56 -28.98 0.57
CA LYS A 449 16.73 -29.42 1.34
C LYS A 449 17.28 -30.75 0.85
N SER A 450 16.44 -31.70 0.45
CA SER A 450 16.89 -32.99 -0.08
C SER A 450 17.57 -32.86 -1.44
N ASN A 451 17.08 -31.94 -2.28
CA ASN A 451 17.64 -31.69 -3.60
C ASN A 451 18.88 -30.77 -3.58
N ALA A 452 19.07 -29.98 -2.52
CA ALA A 452 20.23 -29.11 -2.36
C ALA A 452 21.49 -29.86 -1.87
N LYS A 453 22.63 -29.64 -2.54
CA LYS A 453 23.94 -30.16 -2.09
C LYS A 453 24.56 -29.38 -0.92
N GLN A 454 24.00 -28.22 -0.58
CA GLN A 454 24.53 -27.26 0.38
C GLN A 454 23.45 -26.92 1.40
N ASP A 455 23.85 -26.48 2.61
CA ASP A 455 22.87 -26.03 3.61
C ASP A 455 22.16 -24.73 3.16
N ILE A 456 20.83 -24.80 3.09
CA ILE A 456 19.94 -23.69 2.71
C ILE A 456 19.05 -23.21 3.86
N ASN A 457 19.33 -23.59 5.12
CA ASN A 457 18.53 -23.14 6.27
C ASN A 457 18.39 -21.61 6.39
N TRP A 458 19.38 -20.86 5.90
CA TRP A 458 19.35 -19.39 5.83
C TRP A 458 18.20 -18.88 4.94
N PHE A 459 17.80 -19.63 3.92
CA PHE A 459 16.72 -19.24 3.02
C PHE A 459 15.40 -19.10 3.79
N PHE A 460 15.01 -20.14 4.52
CA PHE A 460 13.77 -20.14 5.29
C PHE A 460 13.86 -19.18 6.49
N LYS A 461 14.88 -19.31 7.33
CA LYS A 461 14.99 -18.53 8.57
C LYS A 461 15.19 -17.03 8.32
N THR A 462 15.97 -16.66 7.31
CA THR A 462 16.39 -15.27 7.11
C THR A 462 15.65 -14.62 5.95
N ILE A 463 15.45 -15.30 4.81
CA ILE A 463 14.80 -14.67 3.66
C ILE A 463 13.28 -14.75 3.75
N ILE A 464 12.71 -15.88 4.19
CA ILE A 464 11.26 -16.09 4.26
C ILE A 464 10.65 -15.55 5.56
N ASP A 465 11.15 -16.01 6.71
CA ASP A 465 10.56 -15.78 8.04
C ASP A 465 11.06 -14.53 8.76
N SER A 466 11.91 -13.76 8.10
CA SER A 466 12.43 -12.52 8.66
C SER A 466 12.28 -11.34 7.72
N ARG A 467 12.41 -10.15 8.30
CA ARG A 467 12.58 -8.90 7.57
C ARG A 467 14.00 -8.37 7.71
N ASP A 468 14.97 -9.22 8.03
CA ASP A 468 16.36 -8.84 8.08
C ASP A 468 16.83 -8.40 6.70
N ILE A 469 17.58 -7.29 6.67
CA ILE A 469 18.10 -6.75 5.42
C ILE A 469 19.45 -7.39 5.10
N VAL A 470 19.72 -7.62 3.82
CA VAL A 470 21.07 -7.99 3.36
C VAL A 470 21.82 -6.71 3.00
N ASP A 471 23.01 -6.49 3.55
CA ASP A 471 23.87 -5.34 3.21
C ASP A 471 25.34 -5.70 3.47
N TYR A 472 26.10 -5.91 2.40
CA TYR A 472 27.54 -6.18 2.46
C TYR A 472 28.33 -5.03 1.84
N ARG A 473 29.57 -4.81 2.28
CA ARG A 473 30.46 -3.85 1.62
C ARG A 473 31.91 -4.31 1.60
N PHE A 474 32.64 -3.81 0.61
CA PHE A 474 34.10 -3.84 0.66
C PHE A 474 34.65 -2.83 1.66
N THR A 475 35.74 -3.18 2.32
CA THR A 475 36.52 -2.28 3.18
C THR A 475 37.94 -2.17 2.64
N ASP A 476 38.83 -3.03 3.12
CA ASP A 476 40.22 -3.12 2.68
C ASP A 476 40.31 -3.89 1.37
N VAL A 477 41.06 -3.34 0.40
CA VAL A 477 41.31 -3.99 -0.89
C VAL A 477 42.75 -3.74 -1.28
N SER A 478 43.48 -4.81 -1.54
CA SER A 478 44.83 -4.79 -2.09
C SER A 478 44.89 -5.68 -3.33
N LYS A 479 45.79 -5.36 -4.25
CA LYS A 479 45.95 -6.10 -5.50
C LYS A 479 47.42 -6.38 -5.76
N THR A 480 47.68 -7.52 -6.36
CA THR A 480 48.95 -7.84 -7.02
C THR A 480 48.73 -7.88 -8.54
N LYS A 481 49.73 -8.36 -9.28
CA LYS A 481 49.55 -8.63 -10.71
C LYS A 481 48.51 -9.74 -10.92
N ASP A 482 48.55 -10.79 -10.10
CA ASP A 482 47.83 -12.04 -10.35
C ASP A 482 46.61 -12.24 -9.45
N SER A 483 46.56 -11.56 -8.30
CA SER A 483 45.50 -11.73 -7.29
C SER A 483 44.94 -10.41 -6.77
N VAL A 484 43.71 -10.48 -6.24
CA VAL A 484 43.09 -9.41 -5.47
C VAL A 484 42.67 -9.96 -4.11
N THR A 485 43.04 -9.25 -3.06
CA THR A 485 42.69 -9.56 -1.68
C THR A 485 41.78 -8.46 -1.15
N PHE A 486 40.62 -8.83 -0.62
CA PHE A 486 39.63 -7.87 -0.14
C PHE A 486 38.90 -8.36 1.12
N THR A 487 38.50 -7.42 1.95
CA THR A 487 37.68 -7.68 3.14
C THR A 487 36.24 -7.29 2.89
N VAL A 488 35.32 -8.23 3.13
CA VAL A 488 33.87 -8.02 3.07
C VAL A 488 33.34 -7.83 4.49
N ARG A 489 32.69 -6.70 4.74
CA ARG A 489 31.98 -6.39 6.00
C ARG A 489 30.50 -6.67 5.85
N ASN A 490 29.93 -7.38 6.83
CA ASN A 490 28.49 -7.51 7.01
C ASN A 490 27.96 -6.31 7.80
N LYS A 491 27.09 -5.49 7.20
CA LYS A 491 26.53 -4.29 7.86
C LYS A 491 25.20 -4.53 8.56
N ALA A 492 24.56 -5.66 8.29
CA ALA A 492 23.23 -5.98 8.78
C ALA A 492 23.19 -7.12 9.79
N ASN A 493 24.32 -7.80 10.03
CA ASN A 493 24.43 -9.05 10.81
C ASN A 493 23.65 -10.24 10.20
N THR A 494 23.12 -10.06 8.99
CA THR A 494 22.37 -11.05 8.22
C THR A 494 23.32 -11.94 7.46
N VAL A 495 23.29 -13.25 7.71
CA VAL A 495 24.28 -14.19 7.13
C VAL A 495 23.66 -15.00 6.01
N VAL A 496 23.92 -14.56 4.79
CA VAL A 496 23.47 -15.21 3.55
C VAL A 496 24.58 -15.24 2.50
N PRO A 497 24.57 -16.17 1.54
CA PRO A 497 25.51 -16.19 0.42
C PRO A 497 25.48 -14.92 -0.44
N ILE A 498 26.64 -14.38 -0.81
CA ILE A 498 26.72 -13.18 -1.67
C ILE A 498 27.70 -13.41 -2.83
N PRO A 499 27.36 -13.09 -4.08
CA PRO A 499 28.27 -13.29 -5.19
C PRO A 499 29.22 -12.10 -5.32
N VAL A 500 30.50 -12.38 -5.58
CA VAL A 500 31.52 -11.38 -5.91
C VAL A 500 31.94 -11.52 -7.37
N TYR A 501 32.09 -10.38 -8.02
CA TYR A 501 32.42 -10.24 -9.43
C TYR A 501 33.72 -9.48 -9.64
N GLY A 502 34.52 -9.94 -10.59
CA GLY A 502 35.59 -9.16 -11.20
C GLY A 502 35.12 -8.57 -12.52
N ILE A 503 35.32 -7.26 -12.71
CA ILE A 503 34.88 -6.53 -13.92
C ILE A 503 36.09 -5.92 -14.64
N LYS A 504 36.19 -6.16 -15.95
CA LYS A 504 37.17 -5.53 -16.85
C LYS A 504 36.40 -4.88 -18.00
N LYS A 505 36.52 -3.56 -18.18
CA LYS A 505 35.79 -2.80 -19.22
C LYS A 505 34.28 -3.14 -19.33
N ASN A 506 33.59 -3.25 -18.20
CA ASN A 506 32.17 -3.63 -18.07
C ASN A 506 31.83 -5.10 -18.39
N GLU A 507 32.81 -5.95 -18.64
CA GLU A 507 32.62 -7.39 -18.80
C GLU A 507 33.01 -8.15 -17.52
N VAL A 508 32.27 -9.22 -17.22
CA VAL A 508 32.54 -10.09 -16.08
C VAL A 508 33.70 -11.03 -16.42
N VAL A 509 34.81 -10.93 -15.68
CA VAL A 509 36.00 -11.82 -15.84
C VAL A 509 36.06 -12.95 -14.81
N PHE A 510 35.31 -12.85 -13.72
CA PHE A 510 35.04 -13.96 -12.81
C PHE A 510 33.78 -13.70 -11.97
N LYS A 511 33.15 -14.78 -11.49
CA LYS A 511 32.07 -14.79 -10.49
C LYS A 511 32.40 -15.85 -9.43
N LYS A 512 32.22 -15.53 -8.14
CA LYS A 512 32.38 -16.49 -7.04
C LYS A 512 31.34 -16.23 -5.96
N TRP A 513 30.71 -17.28 -5.42
CA TRP A 513 29.83 -17.17 -4.25
C TRP A 513 30.66 -17.17 -2.96
N LEU A 514 30.38 -16.22 -2.07
CA LEU A 514 30.98 -16.11 -0.74
C LEU A 514 29.93 -16.51 0.30
N ASN A 515 30.26 -17.48 1.14
CA ASN A 515 29.34 -18.07 2.10
C ASN A 515 29.76 -17.74 3.55
N ASN A 516 28.79 -17.76 4.47
CA ASN A 516 29.01 -17.71 5.93
C ASN A 516 29.82 -16.49 6.44
N ILE A 517 29.55 -15.29 5.89
CA ILE A 517 30.20 -14.03 6.32
C ILE A 517 29.50 -13.48 7.57
N LYS A 518 29.79 -14.08 8.73
CA LYS A 518 29.29 -13.63 10.05
C LYS A 518 29.92 -12.32 10.50
N THR A 519 31.23 -12.22 10.39
CA THR A 519 32.04 -11.03 10.73
C THR A 519 32.86 -10.60 9.52
N ASP A 520 33.54 -9.45 9.62
CA ASP A 520 34.48 -8.98 8.59
C ASP A 520 35.43 -10.13 8.20
N SER A 521 35.39 -10.52 6.93
CA SER A 521 36.09 -11.69 6.40
C SER A 521 36.92 -11.31 5.19
N THR A 522 38.16 -11.78 5.14
CA THR A 522 39.10 -11.50 4.04
C THR A 522 39.16 -12.66 3.06
N PHE A 523 39.09 -12.35 1.77
CA PHE A 523 39.14 -13.30 0.68
C PHE A 523 40.24 -12.92 -0.31
N THR A 524 40.88 -13.93 -0.89
CA THR A 524 41.80 -13.77 -2.01
C THR A 524 41.29 -14.56 -3.20
N VAL A 525 41.21 -13.92 -4.36
CA VAL A 525 40.79 -14.53 -5.62
C VAL A 525 41.75 -14.16 -6.75
N PRO A 526 41.87 -14.98 -7.81
CA PRO A 526 42.58 -14.61 -9.02
C PRO A 526 42.03 -13.30 -9.59
N ARG A 527 42.91 -12.38 -9.96
CA ARG A 527 42.50 -11.04 -10.43
C ARG A 527 41.89 -11.09 -11.82
N ASN A 528 42.39 -11.95 -12.71
CA ASN A 528 41.97 -12.07 -14.11
C ASN A 528 41.90 -10.70 -14.82
N ASP A 529 42.89 -9.83 -14.59
CA ASP A 529 42.94 -8.46 -15.09
C ASP A 529 41.73 -7.57 -14.74
N ALA A 530 40.97 -7.89 -13.70
CA ALA A 530 39.88 -7.04 -13.26
C ALA A 530 40.38 -5.61 -12.93
N ASP A 531 39.59 -4.63 -13.36
CA ASP A 531 39.74 -3.21 -13.07
C ASP A 531 38.86 -2.76 -11.89
N LYS A 532 37.82 -3.53 -11.58
CA LYS A 532 36.90 -3.32 -10.45
C LYS A 532 36.48 -4.67 -9.86
N ILE A 533 36.14 -4.66 -8.58
CA ILE A 533 35.40 -5.75 -7.93
C ILE A 533 34.05 -5.23 -7.45
N VAL A 534 33.01 -6.07 -7.58
CA VAL A 534 31.63 -5.71 -7.27
C VAL A 534 30.93 -6.86 -6.54
N LEU A 535 30.27 -6.58 -5.41
CA LEU A 535 29.34 -7.54 -4.80
C LEU A 535 27.99 -7.45 -5.51
N ASN A 536 27.35 -8.60 -5.76
CA ASN A 536 25.98 -8.66 -6.26
C ASN A 536 25.76 -7.83 -7.55
N TYR A 537 26.67 -7.95 -8.51
CA TYR A 537 26.70 -7.13 -9.72
C TYR A 537 25.44 -7.26 -10.58
N LYS A 538 24.87 -8.46 -10.70
CA LYS A 538 23.63 -8.71 -11.46
C LYS A 538 22.36 -8.61 -10.62
N ASN A 539 22.44 -8.04 -9.41
CA ASN A 539 21.30 -7.89 -8.49
C ASN A 539 20.56 -9.21 -8.19
N GLU A 540 21.31 -10.30 -8.06
CA GLU A 540 20.77 -11.65 -7.82
C GLU A 540 20.29 -11.83 -6.39
N VAL A 541 20.89 -11.10 -5.45
CA VAL A 541 20.46 -11.03 -4.06
C VAL A 541 19.60 -9.78 -3.89
N PRO A 542 18.41 -9.85 -3.27
CA PRO A 542 17.58 -8.67 -3.01
C PRO A 542 18.18 -7.82 -1.88
N GLU A 543 19.29 -7.16 -2.19
CA GLU A 543 20.14 -6.47 -1.23
C GLU A 543 19.68 -5.04 -0.97
N TYR A 544 19.73 -4.62 0.30
CA TYR A 544 19.27 -3.32 0.74
C TYR A 544 20.08 -2.18 0.14
N ASN A 545 21.37 -2.34 -0.18
CA ASN A 545 22.17 -1.21 -0.67
C ASN A 545 23.31 -1.58 -1.62
N LEU A 546 22.98 -1.73 -2.91
CA LEU A 546 23.95 -1.99 -3.97
C LEU A 546 25.02 -0.90 -4.17
N ARG A 547 24.81 0.31 -3.62
CA ARG A 547 25.72 1.47 -3.83
C ARG A 547 27.07 1.32 -3.11
N ASN A 548 27.14 0.53 -2.03
CA ASN A 548 28.38 0.26 -1.30
C ASN A 548 29.11 -1.00 -1.78
N ASN A 549 28.65 -1.61 -2.86
CA ASN A 549 29.20 -2.86 -3.36
C ASN A 549 30.38 -2.69 -4.30
N TRP A 550 30.78 -1.45 -4.62
CA TRP A 550 31.72 -1.16 -5.69
C TRP A 550 33.09 -0.76 -5.14
N LYS A 551 34.15 -1.42 -5.60
CA LYS A 551 35.53 -0.96 -5.38
C LYS A 551 36.30 -0.91 -6.69
N SER A 552 36.91 0.24 -6.95
CA SER A 552 37.88 0.38 -8.04
C SER A 552 39.21 -0.28 -7.67
N LEU A 553 39.80 -1.00 -8.62
CA LEU A 553 41.18 -1.48 -8.53
C LEU A 553 42.14 -0.53 -9.27
N LYS A 554 41.67 0.61 -9.79
CA LYS A 554 42.52 1.66 -10.39
C LYS A 554 43.19 2.51 -9.28
N GLY A 555 44.15 3.35 -9.65
CA GLY A 555 45.00 4.09 -8.71
C GLY A 555 44.25 5.03 -7.74
N PHE A 556 45.00 5.67 -6.83
CA PHE A 556 44.51 6.37 -5.64
C PHE A 556 43.41 7.43 -5.88
N PHE A 557 43.39 8.09 -7.05
CA PHE A 557 42.39 9.11 -7.40
C PHE A 557 41.13 8.56 -8.09
N SER A 558 40.97 7.25 -8.23
CA SER A 558 39.80 6.66 -8.87
C SER A 558 38.60 6.66 -7.91
N GLN A 559 37.61 7.50 -8.18
CA GLN A 559 36.30 7.39 -7.55
C GLN A 559 35.71 5.97 -7.78
N ASN A 560 35.13 5.35 -6.74
CA ASN A 560 34.49 4.03 -6.88
C ASN A 560 33.29 4.07 -7.87
N ARG A 561 32.59 5.20 -7.91
CA ARG A 561 31.39 5.44 -8.72
C ARG A 561 31.42 6.85 -9.35
N PRO A 562 31.29 7.00 -10.68
CA PRO A 562 31.26 8.31 -11.34
C PRO A 562 30.03 9.15 -10.93
N ILE A 563 30.11 10.49 -11.08
CA ILE A 563 28.98 11.40 -10.83
C ILE A 563 28.10 11.47 -12.09
N LYS A 564 26.78 11.47 -11.91
CA LYS A 564 25.79 11.61 -12.99
C LYS A 564 24.76 12.67 -12.60
N PHE A 565 24.49 13.62 -13.48
CA PHE A 565 23.39 14.57 -13.31
C PHE A 565 22.16 14.02 -14.01
N ASN A 566 21.04 13.93 -13.30
CA ASN A 566 19.77 13.46 -13.86
C ASN A 566 18.74 14.58 -13.74
N PHE A 567 18.06 14.88 -14.85
CA PHE A 567 16.93 15.79 -14.83
C PHE A 567 15.75 15.14 -14.10
N MET A 568 15.03 15.87 -13.27
CA MET A 568 13.87 15.37 -12.52
C MET A 568 14.18 14.13 -11.65
N LYS A 569 13.13 13.40 -11.24
CA LYS A 569 13.24 12.24 -10.33
C LYS A 569 13.45 10.96 -11.14
N ASP A 570 14.37 10.12 -10.69
CA ASP A 570 14.75 8.86 -11.34
C ASP A 570 14.85 7.69 -10.32
N LEU A 571 14.97 6.46 -10.83
CA LEU A 571 15.37 5.31 -10.04
C LEU A 571 16.83 5.44 -9.60
N GLU A 572 17.12 4.79 -8.48
CA GLU A 572 18.48 4.68 -7.97
C GLU A 572 19.34 3.86 -8.93
N ASP A 573 20.49 4.43 -9.31
CA ASP A 573 21.50 3.78 -10.13
C ASP A 573 22.72 3.40 -9.26
N PRO A 574 22.94 2.11 -8.96
CA PRO A 574 24.04 1.67 -8.13
C PRO A 574 25.41 2.03 -8.68
N TYR A 575 25.56 2.17 -10.00
CA TYR A 575 26.84 2.45 -10.66
C TYR A 575 27.28 3.90 -10.49
N TYR A 576 26.35 4.86 -10.32
CA TYR A 576 26.64 6.28 -10.27
C TYR A 576 26.34 6.94 -8.91
N ASN A 577 26.99 8.09 -8.67
CA ASN A 577 26.58 9.09 -7.69
C ASN A 577 25.64 10.09 -8.38
N GLN A 578 24.32 9.88 -8.26
CA GLN A 578 23.30 10.70 -8.92
C GLN A 578 23.05 12.03 -8.19
N ILE A 579 23.09 13.13 -8.95
CA ILE A 579 22.62 14.46 -8.55
C ILE A 579 21.40 14.81 -9.40
N LEU A 580 20.23 14.86 -8.76
CA LEU A 580 18.96 15.18 -9.40
C LEU A 580 18.77 16.69 -9.44
N TYR A 581 18.36 17.25 -10.58
CA TYR A 581 18.03 18.68 -10.71
C TYR A 581 16.62 18.88 -11.28
N ILE A 582 15.82 19.75 -10.65
CA ILE A 582 14.41 19.96 -11.00
C ILE A 582 14.13 21.46 -11.04
N PRO A 583 13.62 22.02 -12.17
CA PRO A 583 13.11 23.37 -12.19
C PRO A 583 11.95 23.52 -11.20
N THR A 584 11.95 24.61 -10.45
CA THR A 584 10.89 24.93 -9.50
C THR A 584 10.32 26.31 -9.78
N ILE A 585 9.03 26.48 -9.52
CA ILE A 585 8.37 27.78 -9.51
C ILE A 585 7.74 27.93 -8.13
N SER A 586 8.07 29.00 -7.42
CA SER A 586 7.47 29.36 -6.14
C SER A 586 6.78 30.71 -6.24
N TYR A 587 5.80 30.95 -5.36
CA TYR A 587 5.14 32.24 -5.26
C TYR A 587 4.96 32.64 -3.80
N ASN A 588 5.32 33.88 -3.49
CA ASN A 588 4.76 34.63 -2.38
C ASN A 588 4.57 36.08 -2.85
N LEU A 589 3.76 36.85 -2.12
CA LEU A 589 3.37 38.19 -2.54
C LEU A 589 4.57 39.13 -2.77
N TYR A 590 5.61 39.02 -1.94
CA TYR A 590 6.76 39.94 -1.95
C TYR A 590 7.79 39.54 -2.99
N ASP A 591 8.08 38.24 -3.13
CA ASP A 591 9.04 37.72 -4.11
C ASP A 591 8.45 37.64 -5.53
N GLY A 592 7.13 37.52 -5.66
CA GLY A 592 6.45 37.28 -6.92
C GLY A 592 6.60 35.85 -7.42
N LEU A 593 6.28 35.63 -8.69
CA LEU A 593 6.46 34.33 -9.35
C LEU A 593 7.96 34.08 -9.59
N SER A 594 8.55 33.25 -8.73
CA SER A 594 10.00 33.14 -8.59
C SER A 594 10.50 31.80 -9.13
N PRO A 595 11.24 31.77 -10.26
CA PRO A 595 11.83 30.55 -10.80
C PRO A 595 13.08 30.14 -10.03
N GLY A 596 13.33 28.84 -9.90
CA GLY A 596 14.50 28.27 -9.24
C GLY A 596 14.90 26.91 -9.79
N ILE A 597 16.01 26.37 -9.29
CA ILE A 597 16.47 25.02 -9.63
C ILE A 597 16.81 24.28 -8.34
N ARG A 598 16.14 23.14 -8.13
CA ARG A 598 16.35 22.29 -6.97
C ARG A 598 17.36 21.18 -7.28
N PHE A 599 18.48 21.16 -6.57
CA PHE A 599 19.46 20.07 -6.58
C PHE A 599 19.25 19.15 -5.37
N ASN A 600 19.16 17.84 -5.59
CA ASN A 600 18.97 16.88 -4.51
C ASN A 600 19.48 15.48 -4.91
N ASN A 601 19.54 14.55 -3.98
CA ASN A 601 19.83 13.13 -4.26
C ASN A 601 18.61 12.22 -4.03
N LYS A 602 17.39 12.78 -3.96
CA LYS A 602 16.16 12.08 -3.57
C LYS A 602 15.53 11.31 -4.73
N THR A 603 15.99 10.09 -4.94
CA THR A 603 15.41 9.13 -5.89
C THR A 603 14.03 8.64 -5.46
N ILE A 604 13.44 7.70 -6.21
CA ILE A 604 12.19 7.03 -5.81
C ILE A 604 12.38 6.25 -4.49
N LEU A 605 13.53 5.57 -4.33
CA LEU A 605 13.91 4.90 -3.08
C LEU A 605 14.44 5.90 -2.04
N ASP A 606 13.99 5.77 -0.79
CA ASP A 606 14.48 6.58 0.33
C ASP A 606 15.95 6.23 0.66
N LYS A 607 16.74 7.24 1.02
CA LYS A 607 18.18 7.10 1.30
C LYS A 607 18.50 7.39 2.78
N PRO A 608 19.57 6.78 3.34
CA PRO A 608 20.05 7.11 4.68
C PRO A 608 20.46 8.58 4.81
N PHE A 609 21.02 9.18 3.75
CA PHE A 609 21.35 10.59 3.70
C PHE A 609 20.68 11.26 2.50
N ILE A 610 19.96 12.35 2.76
CA ILE A 610 19.27 13.14 1.75
C ILE A 610 19.71 14.59 1.89
N TYR A 611 20.03 15.23 0.78
CA TYR A 611 20.22 16.68 0.71
C TYR A 611 19.29 17.28 -0.34
N GLU A 612 18.88 18.52 -0.11
CA GLU A 612 18.12 19.34 -1.03
C GLU A 612 18.61 20.78 -0.94
N ILE A 613 18.93 21.41 -2.07
CA ILE A 613 19.38 22.79 -2.17
C ILE A 613 18.56 23.43 -3.30
N ASN A 614 17.87 24.53 -3.01
CA ASN A 614 16.93 25.14 -3.93
C ASN A 614 17.13 26.66 -4.03
N PRO A 615 18.14 27.13 -4.80
CA PRO A 615 18.25 28.54 -5.20
C PRO A 615 17.06 28.97 -6.05
N ILE A 616 16.51 30.15 -5.73
CA ILE A 616 15.36 30.77 -6.37
C ILE A 616 15.72 32.23 -6.68
N TYR A 617 15.37 32.71 -7.87
CA TYR A 617 15.49 34.13 -8.21
C TYR A 617 14.16 34.82 -7.93
N SER A 618 14.17 35.90 -7.13
CA SER A 618 12.99 36.74 -6.87
C SER A 618 12.95 37.91 -7.87
N PRO A 619 11.98 37.96 -8.80
CA PRO A 619 11.92 39.06 -9.77
C PRO A 619 11.57 40.41 -9.15
N ASN A 620 10.72 40.43 -8.12
CA ASN A 620 10.26 41.67 -7.48
C ASN A 620 11.38 42.38 -6.71
N THR A 621 12.23 41.60 -6.02
CA THR A 621 13.33 42.15 -5.21
C THR A 621 14.69 42.10 -5.91
N GLN A 622 14.80 41.39 -7.04
CA GLN A 622 16.03 41.19 -7.80
C GLN A 622 17.16 40.51 -6.99
N THR A 623 16.80 39.63 -6.05
CA THR A 623 17.74 38.91 -5.18
C THR A 623 17.68 37.40 -5.35
N LEU A 624 18.75 36.72 -4.93
CA LEU A 624 18.79 35.26 -4.83
C LEU A 624 18.22 34.82 -3.48
N THR A 625 17.07 34.16 -3.51
CA THR A 625 16.40 33.55 -2.36
C THR A 625 16.51 32.03 -2.41
N GLY A 626 15.97 31.34 -1.40
CA GLY A 626 15.88 29.88 -1.46
C GLY A 626 15.95 29.17 -0.12
N SER A 627 16.18 27.86 -0.21
CA SER A 627 16.28 27.00 0.96
C SER A 627 17.24 25.84 0.75
N PHE A 628 17.71 25.28 1.86
CA PHE A 628 18.46 24.03 1.85
C PHE A 628 17.99 23.12 2.99
N SER A 629 18.21 21.82 2.83
CA SER A 629 18.03 20.83 3.89
C SER A 629 19.00 19.66 3.75
N PHE A 630 19.49 19.18 4.89
CA PHE A 630 20.24 17.96 5.04
C PHE A 630 19.51 17.06 6.03
N LEU A 631 19.36 15.77 5.70
CA LEU A 631 18.62 14.80 6.49
C LEU A 631 19.41 13.50 6.59
N VAL A 632 19.60 13.00 7.81
CA VAL A 632 20.09 11.65 8.10
C VAL A 632 18.95 10.83 8.69
N ASN A 633 18.63 9.70 8.06
CA ASN A 633 17.65 8.73 8.52
C ASN A 633 18.36 7.55 9.20
N GLN A 634 18.22 7.43 10.51
CA GLN A 634 18.58 6.24 11.27
C GLN A 634 17.35 5.34 11.39
N GLN A 635 17.40 4.14 10.81
CA GLN A 635 16.32 3.16 10.86
C GLN A 635 16.65 2.10 11.93
N ASN A 636 15.73 1.88 12.86
CA ASN A 636 15.75 0.77 13.80
C ASN A 636 14.62 -0.19 13.37
N ARG A 637 14.96 -1.40 12.91
CA ARG A 637 13.97 -2.30 12.30
C ARG A 637 13.12 -3.06 13.32
N ASP A 638 13.70 -3.36 14.49
CA ASP A 638 13.10 -4.27 15.49
C ASP A 638 12.84 -3.60 16.85
N ARG A 639 12.88 -2.26 16.91
CA ARG A 639 12.62 -1.51 18.15
C ARG A 639 12.12 -0.10 17.87
N ASN A 640 11.43 0.46 18.86
CA ASN A 640 11.06 1.86 18.89
C ASN A 640 12.15 2.74 19.56
N PRO A 641 12.32 4.01 19.12
CA PRO A 641 11.73 4.60 17.93
C PRO A 641 12.25 3.91 16.65
N PHE A 642 11.34 3.51 15.75
CA PHE A 642 11.70 2.76 14.54
C PHE A 642 12.48 3.61 13.54
N ASN A 643 12.37 4.94 13.66
CA ASN A 643 13.14 5.88 12.85
C ASN A 643 13.51 7.12 13.67
N ILE A 644 14.78 7.50 13.61
CA ILE A 644 15.29 8.76 14.15
C ILE A 644 15.82 9.58 12.97
N ARG A 645 15.36 10.82 12.87
CA ARG A 645 15.71 11.76 11.81
C ARG A 645 16.50 12.92 12.40
N TYR A 646 17.69 13.16 11.87
CA TYR A 646 18.50 14.33 12.16
C TYR A 646 18.45 15.23 10.94
N GLN A 647 17.89 16.43 11.09
CA GLN A 647 17.68 17.36 10.01
C GLN A 647 18.28 18.72 10.33
N LEU A 648 18.93 19.32 9.34
CA LEU A 648 19.34 20.72 9.37
C LEU A 648 18.72 21.40 8.16
N SER A 649 17.87 22.39 8.35
CA SER A 649 17.28 23.17 7.25
C SER A 649 17.49 24.65 7.43
N GLY A 650 17.66 25.38 6.33
CA GLY A 650 17.70 26.83 6.33
C GLY A 650 16.93 27.44 5.16
N SER A 651 16.49 28.68 5.32
CA SER A 651 15.76 29.42 4.28
C SER A 651 16.02 30.92 4.35
N TYR A 652 15.97 31.58 3.19
CA TYR A 652 16.03 33.03 3.04
C TYR A 652 14.95 33.48 2.06
N PHE A 653 13.98 34.28 2.52
CA PHE A 653 12.83 34.77 1.74
C PHE A 653 12.36 36.14 2.21
N HIS A 654 11.59 36.85 1.39
CA HIS A 654 11.00 38.14 1.75
C HIS A 654 9.67 37.98 2.49
N TYR A 655 9.47 38.79 3.53
CA TYR A 655 8.19 38.89 4.23
C TYR A 655 7.55 40.27 4.09
N ALA A 656 8.26 41.22 3.48
CA ALA A 656 7.78 42.53 3.05
C ALA A 656 8.55 42.94 1.78
N PRO A 657 8.10 43.97 1.03
CA PRO A 657 8.80 44.40 -0.20
C PRO A 657 10.26 44.83 0.02
N ASP A 658 10.61 45.27 1.24
CA ASP A 658 11.91 45.83 1.62
C ASP A 658 12.67 45.00 2.67
N ALA A 659 12.17 43.81 3.05
CA ALA A 659 12.75 43.04 4.16
C ALA A 659 12.66 41.52 3.97
N ALA A 660 13.77 40.85 4.31
CA ALA A 660 13.89 39.40 4.30
C ALA A 660 14.01 38.81 5.70
N TYR A 661 13.81 37.51 5.79
CA TYR A 661 14.16 36.72 6.96
C TYR A 661 15.11 35.59 6.57
N THR A 662 16.05 35.30 7.47
CA THR A 662 16.88 34.09 7.44
C THR A 662 16.42 33.17 8.58
N LYS A 663 16.10 31.92 8.26
CA LYS A 663 15.74 30.89 9.24
C LYS A 663 16.75 29.75 9.20
N LEU A 664 17.20 29.27 10.35
CA LEU A 664 17.97 28.04 10.51
C LEU A 664 17.28 27.14 11.55
N THR A 665 17.14 25.86 11.24
CA THR A 665 16.36 24.93 12.08
C THR A 665 17.01 23.55 12.15
N PRO A 666 17.94 23.32 13.10
CA PRO A 666 18.31 21.96 13.48
C PRO A 666 17.11 21.26 14.15
N THR A 667 16.85 20.01 13.75
CA THR A 667 15.70 19.22 14.18
C THR A 667 16.12 17.77 14.42
N VAL A 668 15.64 17.19 15.52
CA VAL A 668 15.66 15.75 15.77
C VAL A 668 14.22 15.26 15.88
N THR A 669 13.85 14.25 15.10
CA THR A 669 12.52 13.63 15.17
C THR A 669 12.64 12.14 15.42
N MET A 670 11.99 11.66 16.48
CA MET A 670 11.86 10.24 16.81
C MET A 670 10.47 9.78 16.46
N LEU A 671 10.35 8.74 15.65
CA LEU A 671 9.09 8.18 15.19
C LEU A 671 8.85 6.81 15.84
N PHE A 672 7.61 6.60 16.25
CA PHE A 672 7.14 5.39 16.92
C PHE A 672 6.05 4.74 16.08
N ARG A 673 5.99 3.41 16.09
CA ARG A 673 4.97 2.62 15.39
C ARG A 673 4.59 1.40 16.24
N GLU A 674 3.33 0.98 16.10
CA GLU A 674 2.85 -0.29 16.64
C GLU A 674 3.49 -1.49 15.92
N ASN A 675 3.44 -2.67 16.57
CA ASN A 675 3.90 -3.92 15.96
C ASN A 675 3.02 -4.34 14.77
N ASN A 676 1.72 -4.06 14.82
CA ASN A 676 0.81 -4.25 13.69
C ASN A 676 1.01 -3.11 12.68
N PHE A 677 1.62 -3.41 11.53
CA PHE A 677 1.91 -2.39 10.51
C PHE A 677 0.65 -1.85 9.81
N ARG A 678 -0.48 -2.55 9.94
CA ARG A 678 -1.79 -2.06 9.45
C ARG A 678 -2.41 -1.01 10.36
N ASP A 679 -1.90 -0.81 11.59
CA ASP A 679 -2.38 0.29 12.42
C ASP A 679 -1.91 1.63 11.83
N ASN A 680 -2.87 2.44 11.38
CA ASN A 680 -2.63 3.76 10.80
C ASN A 680 -2.22 4.84 11.83
N ARG A 681 -1.76 4.44 13.01
CA ARG A 681 -1.22 5.33 14.04
C ARG A 681 0.15 5.87 13.65
N LYS A 682 0.28 7.18 13.68
CA LYS A 682 1.52 7.94 13.54
C LYS A 682 1.82 8.62 14.86
N GLN A 683 2.92 8.21 15.48
CA GLN A 683 3.36 8.76 16.76
C GLN A 683 4.78 9.27 16.63
N GLY A 684 5.07 10.42 17.23
CA GLY A 684 6.39 11.01 17.15
C GLY A 684 6.66 12.06 18.21
N ILE A 685 7.95 12.24 18.50
CA ILE A 685 8.47 13.33 19.30
C ILE A 685 9.45 14.11 18.40
N GLN A 686 9.28 15.42 18.35
CA GLN A 686 10.15 16.31 17.59
C GLN A 686 10.75 17.36 18.53
N PHE A 687 12.06 17.55 18.42
CA PHE A 687 12.78 18.65 19.03
C PHE A 687 13.41 19.49 17.93
N ARG A 688 13.24 20.80 17.96
CA ARG A 688 13.91 21.71 17.05
C ARG A 688 14.25 23.02 17.71
N GLU A 689 15.33 23.64 17.27
CA GLU A 689 15.65 25.03 17.60
C GLU A 689 15.37 25.88 16.37
N VAL A 690 14.49 26.87 16.47
CA VAL A 690 14.16 27.77 15.35
C VAL A 690 14.92 29.08 15.56
N LEU A 691 15.96 29.31 14.78
CA LEU A 691 16.75 30.53 14.79
C LEU A 691 16.24 31.45 13.68
N VAL A 692 15.78 32.65 14.02
CA VAL A 692 15.25 33.61 13.06
C VAL A 692 16.02 34.93 13.14
N ASN A 693 16.57 35.34 12.00
CA ASN A 693 17.10 36.68 11.77
C ASN A 693 16.17 37.42 10.80
N ARG A 694 15.77 38.65 11.12
CA ARG A 694 14.85 39.44 10.29
C ARG A 694 15.44 40.81 10.02
N ASP A 695 15.27 41.28 8.80
CA ASP A 695 15.52 42.67 8.45
C ASP A 695 14.44 43.57 9.07
N LYS A 696 14.67 44.89 9.08
CA LYS A 696 13.64 45.85 9.49
C LYS A 696 12.87 46.29 8.25
N SER A 697 11.55 46.43 8.36
CA SER A 697 10.68 46.88 7.27
C SER A 697 9.91 48.14 7.65
N ALA A 698 9.72 49.04 6.69
CA ALA A 698 8.81 50.18 6.85
C ALA A 698 7.32 49.79 6.79
N TYR A 699 7.01 48.62 6.22
CA TYR A 699 5.65 48.11 6.02
C TYR A 699 5.16 47.20 7.17
N SER A 700 6.04 46.85 8.11
CA SER A 700 5.70 46.03 9.26
C SER A 700 5.48 46.87 10.51
N VAL A 701 4.30 46.74 11.11
CA VAL A 701 3.91 47.45 12.34
C VAL A 701 4.72 46.97 13.56
N GLU A 702 5.25 45.75 13.51
CA GLU A 702 5.97 45.13 14.63
C GLU A 702 7.49 45.11 14.44
N ARG A 703 8.20 45.93 15.20
CA ARG A 703 9.66 45.95 15.27
C ARG A 703 10.18 44.86 16.21
N THR A 704 10.18 43.61 15.76
CA THR A 704 10.77 42.49 16.53
C THR A 704 12.22 42.24 16.12
N GLU A 705 13.10 42.14 17.11
CA GLU A 705 14.51 41.77 16.97
C GLU A 705 14.66 40.29 16.59
N ASN A 706 15.89 39.85 16.30
CA ASN A 706 16.22 38.44 16.12
C ASN A 706 15.87 37.62 17.36
N TYR A 707 15.40 36.39 17.15
CA TYR A 707 14.98 35.52 18.23
C TYR A 707 15.30 34.06 17.91
N SER A 708 15.33 33.27 18.98
CA SER A 708 15.30 31.83 18.89
C SER A 708 14.13 31.25 19.69
N VAL A 709 13.59 30.14 19.20
CA VAL A 709 12.53 29.39 19.87
C VAL A 709 12.92 27.92 19.89
N PHE A 710 13.17 27.40 21.08
CA PHE A 710 13.23 25.96 21.30
C PHE A 710 11.82 25.40 21.25
N ASN A 711 11.64 24.31 20.50
CA ASN A 711 10.34 23.72 20.27
C ASN A 711 10.37 22.20 20.46
N ALA A 712 9.53 21.70 21.37
CA ALA A 712 9.33 20.28 21.63
C ALA A 712 7.88 19.90 21.36
N LYS A 713 7.66 19.01 20.39
CA LYS A 713 6.34 18.55 19.97
C LYS A 713 6.19 17.06 20.21
N TYR A 714 5.06 16.65 20.76
CA TYR A 714 4.61 15.27 20.75
C TYR A 714 3.31 15.19 19.97
N TYR A 715 3.17 14.16 19.14
CA TYR A 715 1.92 13.90 18.44
C TYR A 715 1.61 12.41 18.39
N ASN A 716 0.32 12.08 18.45
CA ASN A 716 -0.22 10.75 18.25
C ASN A 716 -1.51 10.86 17.44
N ILE A 717 -1.46 10.40 16.19
CA ILE A 717 -2.54 10.53 15.22
C ILE A 717 -2.94 9.13 14.75
N LYS A 718 -4.20 8.73 14.91
CA LYS A 718 -4.75 7.52 14.29
C LYS A 718 -5.87 7.93 13.33
N THR A 719 -5.80 7.47 12.09
CA THR A 719 -6.76 7.86 11.05
C THR A 719 -7.18 6.65 10.21
N GLU A 720 -8.49 6.44 10.09
CA GLU A 720 -9.17 5.46 9.25
C GLU A 720 -10.32 6.18 8.50
N VAL A 721 -11.08 5.49 7.65
CA VAL A 721 -12.28 6.11 7.03
C VAL A 721 -13.28 6.56 8.09
N THR A 722 -13.53 5.69 9.06
CA THR A 722 -14.65 5.86 10.00
C THR A 722 -14.28 6.66 11.24
N ASN A 723 -12.99 6.75 11.56
CA ASN A 723 -12.51 7.36 12.79
C ASN A 723 -11.19 8.09 12.57
N HIS A 724 -11.04 9.24 13.21
CA HIS A 724 -9.79 9.96 13.28
C HIS A 724 -9.65 10.55 14.68
N PHE A 725 -8.49 10.34 15.26
CA PHE A 725 -8.09 10.89 16.54
C PHE A 725 -6.68 11.48 16.40
N ASN A 726 -6.54 12.76 16.72
CA ASN A 726 -5.27 13.47 16.78
C ASN A 726 -5.09 14.01 18.19
N PHE A 727 -3.92 13.77 18.77
CA PHE A 727 -3.47 14.39 19.99
C PHE A 727 -2.10 15.01 19.73
N LEU A 728 -1.98 16.32 19.93
CA LEU A 728 -0.75 17.06 19.74
C LEU A 728 -0.49 17.94 20.96
N THR A 729 0.75 17.95 21.43
CA THR A 729 1.23 18.85 22.48
C THR A 729 2.46 19.58 21.97
N ASP A 730 2.50 20.88 22.19
CA ASP A 730 3.54 21.78 21.68
C ASP A 730 4.09 22.64 22.81
N LEU A 731 5.37 22.47 23.14
CA LEU A 731 6.10 23.30 24.08
C LEU A 731 7.05 24.22 23.31
N GLN A 732 6.97 25.52 23.59
CA GLN A 732 7.82 26.54 23.00
C GLN A 732 8.49 27.39 24.07
N LEU A 733 9.81 27.50 24.01
CA LEU A 733 10.62 28.26 24.96
C LEU A 733 11.52 29.25 24.22
N SER A 734 11.49 30.51 24.63
CA SER A 734 12.29 31.60 24.10
C SER A 734 12.73 32.52 25.23
N GLY A 735 13.69 33.41 25.00
CA GLY A 735 14.11 34.40 26.00
C GLY A 735 12.98 35.34 26.44
N LYS A 736 12.01 35.64 25.55
CA LYS A 736 10.92 36.59 25.81
C LYS A 736 9.61 35.92 26.23
N PHE A 737 9.39 34.64 25.92
CA PHE A 737 8.18 33.91 26.29
C PHE A 737 8.43 32.41 26.42
N GLY A 738 7.59 31.74 27.20
CA GLY A 738 7.51 30.29 27.26
C GLY A 738 6.05 29.90 27.30
N LYS A 739 5.60 29.05 26.38
CA LYS A 739 4.20 28.65 26.25
C LYS A 739 4.07 27.17 25.93
N ILE A 740 2.95 26.60 26.36
CA ILE A 740 2.55 25.23 26.05
C ILE A 740 1.16 25.27 25.41
N SER A 741 0.92 24.39 24.46
CA SER A 741 -0.41 24.14 23.94
C SER A 741 -0.66 22.67 23.71
N THR A 742 -1.94 22.32 23.69
CA THR A 742 -2.43 21.00 23.34
C THR A 742 -3.59 21.14 22.36
N GLU A 743 -3.67 20.21 21.42
CA GLU A 743 -4.73 20.09 20.44
C GLU A 743 -5.24 18.65 20.46
N ILE A 744 -6.57 18.49 20.50
CA ILE A 744 -7.24 17.20 20.40
C ILE A 744 -8.26 17.31 19.28
N GLU A 745 -8.14 16.46 18.26
CA GLU A 745 -9.13 16.37 17.20
C GLU A 745 -9.77 14.99 17.22
N TYR A 746 -11.08 14.97 17.07
CA TYR A 746 -11.88 13.76 16.96
C TYR A 746 -12.83 13.88 15.78
N ARG A 747 -12.81 12.88 14.90
CA ARG A 747 -13.74 12.78 13.79
C ARG A 747 -14.32 11.38 13.73
N LYS A 748 -15.64 11.30 13.63
CA LYS A 748 -16.38 10.04 13.49
C LYS A 748 -17.31 10.13 12.31
N LEU A 749 -17.22 9.16 11.40
CA LEU A 749 -18.21 8.91 10.35
C LEU A 749 -19.11 7.77 10.83
N PHE A 750 -20.39 8.08 11.01
CA PHE A 750 -21.43 7.16 11.44
C PHE A 750 -21.98 6.34 10.28
N GLU A 751 -22.74 5.30 10.59
CA GLU A 751 -23.29 4.36 9.60
C GLU A 751 -24.36 4.98 8.69
N ASP A 752 -25.01 6.06 9.15
CA ASP A 752 -25.95 6.90 8.41
C ASP A 752 -25.26 7.96 7.52
N ASN A 753 -23.93 7.86 7.37
CA ASN A 753 -23.06 8.77 6.61
C ASN A 753 -22.99 10.21 7.16
N ARG A 754 -23.36 10.40 8.43
CA ARG A 754 -23.09 11.64 9.15
C ARG A 754 -21.67 11.65 9.70
N GLN A 755 -21.02 12.80 9.62
CA GLN A 755 -19.67 13.04 10.07
C GLN A 755 -19.68 14.15 11.11
N LEU A 756 -19.22 13.80 12.31
CA LEU A 756 -18.95 14.76 13.38
C LEU A 756 -17.45 15.05 13.37
N ASN A 757 -17.09 16.33 13.37
CA ASN A 757 -15.72 16.80 13.59
C ASN A 757 -15.69 17.67 14.84
N LEU A 758 -14.77 17.39 15.75
CA LEU A 758 -14.51 18.17 16.95
C LEU A 758 -13.02 18.46 17.06
N ARG A 759 -12.67 19.68 17.43
CA ARG A 759 -11.30 20.09 17.73
C ARG A 759 -11.30 20.92 18.99
N LEU A 760 -10.50 20.52 19.97
CA LEU A 760 -10.21 21.27 21.18
C LEU A 760 -8.78 21.78 21.11
N TYR A 761 -8.59 23.08 21.31
CA TYR A 761 -7.28 23.69 21.47
C TYR A 761 -7.20 24.37 22.84
N ALA A 762 -6.11 24.16 23.57
CA ALA A 762 -5.85 24.86 24.81
C ALA A 762 -4.37 25.25 24.88
N GLY A 763 -4.08 26.52 25.19
CA GLY A 763 -2.73 27.05 25.28
C GLY A 763 -2.57 28.01 26.44
N SER A 764 -1.39 28.02 27.06
CA SER A 764 -1.07 28.91 28.18
C SER A 764 0.40 29.33 28.15
N PHE A 765 0.67 30.58 28.52
CA PHE A 765 2.01 31.10 28.77
C PHE A 765 2.45 30.79 30.20
N PHE A 766 3.62 30.18 30.38
CA PHE A 766 4.33 30.16 31.66
C PHE A 766 4.86 31.54 32.01
N TYR A 767 5.41 32.21 30.99
CA TYR A 767 5.85 33.59 31.07
C TYR A 767 5.69 34.23 29.70
N ASN A 768 5.32 35.50 29.72
CA ASN A 768 5.29 36.33 28.54
C ASN A 768 5.82 37.72 28.93
N ARG A 769 6.95 38.11 28.35
CA ARG A 769 7.63 39.40 28.61
C ARG A 769 7.60 40.29 27.36
N THR A 770 6.78 39.95 26.37
CA THR A 770 6.60 40.75 25.16
C THR A 770 5.67 41.92 25.44
N ASN A 771 5.87 42.99 24.68
CA ASN A 771 5.01 44.18 24.64
C ASN A 771 4.12 44.21 23.39
N THR A 772 4.16 43.14 22.57
CA THR A 772 3.40 43.00 21.32
C THR A 772 2.74 41.62 21.28
N ASP A 773 1.76 41.46 20.40
CA ASP A 773 1.03 40.20 20.20
C ASP A 773 1.68 39.25 19.19
N TYR A 774 2.83 39.62 18.60
CA TYR A 774 3.57 38.77 17.67
C TYR A 774 3.76 37.32 18.11
N PHE A 775 3.95 37.07 19.42
CA PHE A 775 4.14 35.73 19.98
C PHE A 775 2.90 35.18 20.69
N SER A 776 1.83 35.96 20.78
CA SER A 776 0.54 35.59 21.40
C SER A 776 -0.11 34.42 20.66
N PHE A 777 -1.07 33.76 21.32
CA PHE A 777 -1.96 32.84 20.62
C PHE A 777 -2.95 33.65 19.78
N ALA A 778 -3.32 33.16 18.61
CA ALA A 778 -4.25 33.78 17.69
C ALA A 778 -5.55 32.98 17.59
N LEU A 779 -6.65 33.72 17.53
CA LEU A 779 -8.00 33.16 17.46
C LEU A 779 -8.34 32.70 16.04
N ASP A 780 -8.11 33.54 15.02
CA ASP A 780 -8.49 33.28 13.62
C ASP A 780 -7.30 33.34 12.62
N ARG A 781 -6.27 34.15 12.89
CA ARG A 781 -5.09 34.29 12.03
C ARG A 781 -3.77 34.28 12.84
N PRO A 782 -3.05 33.15 12.86
CA PRO A 782 -1.71 33.06 13.45
C PRO A 782 -0.71 34.08 12.88
N THR A 783 0.17 34.59 13.75
CA THR A 783 1.20 35.59 13.40
C THR A 783 2.41 35.03 12.64
N ASP A 784 2.51 33.70 12.50
CA ASP A 784 3.59 32.97 11.80
C ASP A 784 5.02 33.31 12.28
N TYR A 785 5.23 33.57 13.57
CA TYR A 785 6.57 33.88 14.11
C TYR A 785 7.60 32.74 13.94
N LEU A 786 7.18 31.50 13.66
CA LEU A 786 8.11 30.40 13.33
C LEU A 786 8.38 30.27 11.82
N PHE A 787 7.69 31.06 10.98
CA PHE A 787 7.69 30.96 9.52
C PHE A 787 7.41 29.52 9.05
N ASP A 788 6.42 28.88 9.66
CA ASP A 788 6.01 27.51 9.38
C ASP A 788 4.75 27.43 8.52
N TYR A 789 3.98 28.52 8.46
CA TYR A 789 2.74 28.59 7.69
C TYR A 789 3.00 29.05 6.25
N ASN A 790 2.17 28.52 5.34
CA ASN A 790 2.23 28.81 3.90
C ASN A 790 1.32 30.00 3.53
N TYR A 791 1.48 31.12 4.23
CA TYR A 791 0.78 32.35 3.89
C TYR A 791 1.26 32.89 2.53
N TYR A 792 0.33 33.25 1.65
CA TYR A 792 0.66 33.91 0.39
C TYR A 792 1.15 35.35 0.62
N GLY A 793 0.49 36.06 1.54
CA GLY A 793 0.88 37.37 2.03
C GLY A 793 0.95 37.36 3.55
N ARG A 794 2.16 37.24 4.12
CA ARG A 794 2.38 37.13 5.56
C ARG A 794 2.05 38.43 6.30
N SER A 795 2.39 39.58 5.72
CA SER A 795 2.16 40.89 6.33
C SER A 795 0.85 41.55 5.88
N GLU A 796 0.02 40.86 5.10
CA GLU A 796 -1.27 41.39 4.66
C GLU A 796 -2.34 41.34 5.76
N SER A 797 -2.89 42.50 6.10
CA SER A 797 -4.02 42.66 7.02
C SER A 797 -5.36 42.91 6.31
N THR A 798 -5.33 43.33 5.05
CA THR A 798 -6.51 43.64 4.23
C THR A 798 -6.46 42.94 2.86
N GLY A 799 -7.54 43.03 2.07
CA GLY A 799 -7.62 42.45 0.73
C GLY A 799 -7.74 40.92 0.72
N PHE A 800 -7.67 40.34 -0.47
CA PHE A 800 -7.95 38.91 -0.73
C PHE A 800 -7.05 37.96 0.08
N PHE A 801 -5.74 38.21 0.14
CA PHE A 801 -4.81 37.32 0.84
C PHE A 801 -4.98 37.32 2.38
N SER A 802 -5.62 38.37 2.93
CA SER A 802 -5.97 38.39 4.37
C SER A 802 -7.10 37.41 4.72
N GLN A 803 -7.86 36.93 3.74
CA GLN A 803 -8.97 35.98 3.90
C GLN A 803 -8.51 34.52 3.96
N GLN A 804 -7.25 34.24 3.64
CA GLN A 804 -6.69 32.89 3.75
C GLN A 804 -6.87 32.36 5.18
N LEU A 805 -7.42 31.15 5.29
CA LEU A 805 -7.59 30.45 6.55
C LEU A 805 -6.46 29.43 6.73
N ILE A 806 -5.91 29.40 7.93
CA ILE A 806 -5.01 28.35 8.39
C ILE A 806 -5.61 27.85 9.70
N LEU A 807 -6.08 26.60 9.70
CA LEU A 807 -6.63 25.96 10.90
C LEU A 807 -5.49 25.63 11.85
N ALA A 808 -5.14 26.59 12.71
CA ALA A 808 -4.16 26.44 13.78
C ALA A 808 -4.58 27.32 14.97
N GLU A 809 -4.04 27.00 16.15
CA GLU A 809 -4.35 27.71 17.40
C GLU A 809 -5.86 27.81 17.64
N GLY A 810 -6.45 29.01 17.74
CA GLY A 810 -7.88 29.17 18.06
C GLY A 810 -8.83 28.59 16.99
N GLY A 811 -8.40 28.60 15.72
CA GLY A 811 -9.11 27.99 14.61
C GLY A 811 -10.46 28.63 14.27
N PHE A 812 -10.75 29.87 14.69
CA PHE A 812 -11.98 30.59 14.35
C PHE A 812 -12.03 31.02 12.88
N LYS A 813 -13.23 31.14 12.32
CA LYS A 813 -13.44 31.47 10.89
C LYS A 813 -13.83 32.93 10.73
N SER A 814 -14.42 33.52 11.77
CA SER A 814 -14.73 34.95 11.85
C SER A 814 -13.52 35.77 12.33
N LYS A 815 -13.34 36.97 11.76
CA LYS A 815 -12.39 37.98 12.28
C LYS A 815 -13.06 38.73 13.43
N LEU A 816 -12.65 38.48 14.67
CA LEU A 816 -13.26 39.06 15.88
C LEU A 816 -12.42 40.21 16.45
N ASP A 817 -13.06 41.08 17.25
CA ASP A 817 -12.43 42.25 17.87
C ASP A 817 -11.28 41.91 18.84
N THR A 818 -11.29 40.71 19.43
CA THR A 818 -10.21 40.19 20.28
C THR A 818 -9.49 39.02 19.60
N PRO A 819 -8.60 39.27 18.62
CA PRO A 819 -7.99 38.22 17.79
C PRO A 819 -6.83 37.49 18.47
N PHE A 820 -6.30 38.00 19.58
CA PHE A 820 -5.11 37.43 20.24
C PHE A 820 -5.30 37.21 21.75
N ALA A 821 -4.57 36.21 22.28
CA ALA A 821 -4.47 35.87 23.68
C ALA A 821 -3.00 35.83 24.14
N ASN A 822 -2.62 36.73 25.04
CA ASN A 822 -1.24 36.87 25.52
C ASN A 822 -0.99 36.22 26.91
N GLN A 823 -2.01 35.58 27.51
CA GLN A 823 -1.88 34.74 28.72
C GLN A 823 -2.33 33.29 28.50
N TRP A 824 -3.58 33.06 28.10
CA TRP A 824 -4.08 31.72 27.77
C TRP A 824 -5.29 31.79 26.85
N MET A 825 -5.54 30.71 26.14
CA MET A 825 -6.68 30.55 25.24
C MET A 825 -7.16 29.11 25.23
N THR A 826 -8.47 28.93 25.27
CA THR A 826 -9.10 27.61 25.07
C THR A 826 -10.21 27.76 24.03
N THR A 827 -10.20 26.94 22.99
CA THR A 827 -11.24 26.93 21.95
C THR A 827 -11.75 25.54 21.65
N LEU A 828 -13.03 25.44 21.33
CA LEU A 828 -13.71 24.26 20.85
C LEU A 828 -14.31 24.60 19.49
N ASN A 829 -13.90 23.86 18.46
CA ASN A 829 -14.44 23.95 17.12
C ASN A 829 -15.24 22.68 16.82
N GLY A 830 -16.44 22.82 16.26
CA GLY A 830 -17.28 21.70 15.86
C GLY A 830 -17.79 21.86 14.43
N SER A 831 -17.88 20.76 13.68
CA SER A 831 -18.64 20.74 12.44
C SER A 831 -19.42 19.45 12.25
N PHE A 832 -20.52 19.57 11.51
CA PHE A 832 -21.43 18.46 11.19
C PHE A 832 -21.90 18.58 9.75
N ASN A 833 -21.89 17.48 8.99
CA ASN A 833 -22.32 17.49 7.60
C ASN A 833 -23.85 17.38 7.48
N ILE A 834 -24.47 18.36 6.81
CA ILE A 834 -25.88 18.32 6.42
C ILE A 834 -26.02 17.59 5.07
N TRP A 835 -25.06 17.82 4.19
CA TRP A 835 -24.91 17.13 2.90
C TRP A 835 -23.44 16.74 2.70
N GLN A 836 -23.13 15.90 1.71
CA GLN A 836 -21.78 15.37 1.48
C GLN A 836 -20.66 16.44 1.42
N TRP A 837 -20.96 17.65 0.94
CA TRP A 837 -20.01 18.77 0.80
C TRP A 837 -20.48 20.07 1.49
N ILE A 838 -21.59 20.01 2.24
CA ILE A 838 -22.13 21.15 2.98
C ILE A 838 -22.13 20.80 4.47
N GLU A 839 -21.33 21.52 5.23
CA GLU A 839 -21.20 21.37 6.68
C GLU A 839 -21.66 22.65 7.39
N ILE A 840 -22.31 22.48 8.53
CA ILE A 840 -22.45 23.56 9.51
C ILE A 840 -21.29 23.48 10.48
N TYR A 841 -20.79 24.64 10.90
CA TYR A 841 -19.78 24.72 11.94
C TYR A 841 -20.19 25.70 13.03
N GLY A 842 -19.63 25.48 14.22
CA GLY A 842 -19.74 26.38 15.35
C GLY A 842 -18.47 26.31 16.18
N ASP A 843 -17.95 27.47 16.56
CA ASP A 843 -16.76 27.63 17.37
C ASP A 843 -17.11 28.38 18.67
N ALA A 844 -16.49 27.99 19.78
CA ALA A 844 -16.59 28.66 21.06
C ALA A 844 -15.19 28.79 21.68
N GLY A 845 -14.92 29.89 22.36
CA GLY A 845 -13.58 30.19 22.86
C GLY A 845 -13.57 31.09 24.08
N LEU A 846 -12.55 30.93 24.90
CA LEU A 846 -12.20 31.82 25.99
C LEU A 846 -10.80 32.37 25.75
N VAL A 847 -10.69 33.69 25.71
CA VAL A 847 -9.46 34.42 25.39
C VAL A 847 -9.08 35.29 26.58
N LYS A 848 -7.89 35.09 27.15
CA LYS A 848 -7.38 35.90 28.26
C LYS A 848 -6.14 36.68 27.86
N ASN A 849 -6.23 37.99 28.04
CA ASN A 849 -5.13 38.93 27.96
C ASN A 849 -4.75 39.49 29.34
N ARG A 850 -3.50 39.95 29.48
CA ARG A 850 -3.04 40.62 30.71
C ARG A 850 -3.90 41.85 30.98
N HIS A 851 -4.24 42.05 32.25
CA HIS A 851 -5.00 43.22 32.74
C HIS A 851 -6.45 43.34 32.24
N THR A 852 -6.98 42.36 31.51
CA THR A 852 -8.40 42.30 31.11
C THR A 852 -9.02 41.00 31.61
N ASP A 853 -10.32 40.96 31.87
CA ASP A 853 -11.01 39.71 32.20
C ASP A 853 -11.05 38.73 31.01
N PRO A 854 -11.21 37.42 31.25
CA PRO A 854 -11.37 36.46 30.16
C PRO A 854 -12.59 36.81 29.31
N ASN A 855 -12.40 36.91 27.99
CA ASN A 855 -13.45 37.22 27.04
C ASN A 855 -14.00 35.91 26.43
N PHE A 856 -15.32 35.72 26.47
CA PHE A 856 -15.99 34.60 25.81
C PHE A 856 -16.39 35.00 24.40
N VAL A 857 -15.98 34.20 23.42
CA VAL A 857 -16.17 34.46 21.99
C VAL A 857 -16.74 33.22 21.30
N TYR A 858 -17.51 33.41 20.24
CA TYR A 858 -18.08 32.33 19.45
C TYR A 858 -18.30 32.75 17.99
N ASP A 859 -18.33 31.77 17.10
CA ASP A 859 -18.80 31.94 15.73
C ASP A 859 -19.54 30.71 15.21
N SER A 860 -20.23 30.88 14.08
CA SER A 860 -20.95 29.82 13.41
C SER A 860 -21.17 30.16 11.96
N GLY A 861 -21.30 29.14 11.12
CA GLY A 861 -21.60 29.36 9.72
C GLY A 861 -21.66 28.09 8.89
N ILE A 862 -21.50 28.29 7.59
CA ILE A 862 -21.56 27.22 6.59
C ILE A 862 -20.17 27.02 6.00
N ARG A 863 -19.73 25.77 5.92
CA ARG A 863 -18.52 25.34 5.21
C ARG A 863 -18.92 24.58 3.96
N LEU A 864 -18.36 24.99 2.82
CA LEU A 864 -18.40 24.23 1.58
C LEU A 864 -17.08 23.47 1.42
N ASN A 865 -17.15 22.16 1.61
CA ASN A 865 -16.01 21.25 1.52
C ASN A 865 -16.02 20.60 0.13
N LEU A 866 -15.51 21.34 -0.87
CA LEU A 866 -15.48 20.89 -2.26
C LEU A 866 -14.38 19.84 -2.46
N VAL A 867 -13.19 20.11 -1.93
CA VAL A 867 -12.10 19.14 -1.82
C VAL A 867 -11.40 19.34 -0.48
N THR A 868 -11.55 18.40 0.45
CA THR A 868 -11.01 18.51 1.81
C THR A 868 -9.51 18.81 1.80
N ASP A 869 -9.10 19.78 2.61
CA ASP A 869 -7.73 20.31 2.77
C ASP A 869 -7.14 20.98 1.50
N TYR A 870 -7.91 21.08 0.42
CA TYR A 870 -7.44 21.61 -0.86
C TYR A 870 -8.22 22.84 -1.32
N PHE A 871 -9.55 22.75 -1.31
CA PHE A 871 -10.43 23.85 -1.69
C PHE A 871 -11.68 23.85 -0.81
N GLU A 872 -11.68 24.79 0.13
CA GLU A 872 -12.74 24.95 1.09
C GLU A 872 -13.11 26.43 1.24
N LEU A 873 -14.41 26.68 1.40
CA LEU A 873 -14.96 28.01 1.61
C LEU A 873 -15.74 28.02 2.92
N TYR A 874 -15.50 29.04 3.73
CA TYR A 874 -16.19 29.28 4.98
C TYR A 874 -16.96 30.58 4.90
N PHE A 875 -18.25 30.49 5.20
CA PHE A 875 -19.21 31.59 5.20
C PHE A 875 -19.67 31.84 6.63
N PRO A 876 -19.05 32.79 7.37
CA PRO A 876 -19.53 33.20 8.69
C PRO A 876 -20.97 33.70 8.65
N VAL A 877 -21.83 33.17 9.52
CA VAL A 877 -23.24 33.56 9.57
C VAL A 877 -23.52 34.40 10.82
N TYR A 878 -23.05 33.95 11.98
CA TYR A 878 -23.21 34.65 13.25
C TYR A 878 -21.93 34.54 14.06
N SER A 879 -21.53 35.60 14.75
CA SER A 879 -20.36 35.62 15.62
C SER A 879 -20.56 36.53 16.84
N SER A 880 -19.55 36.67 17.69
CA SER A 880 -19.53 37.69 18.75
C SER A 880 -19.67 39.13 18.23
N ASN A 881 -19.47 39.37 16.93
CA ASN A 881 -19.74 40.65 16.28
C ASN A 881 -21.23 40.79 15.85
N GLY A 882 -22.07 39.76 16.06
CA GLY A 882 -23.49 39.72 15.69
C GLY A 882 -23.77 39.01 14.35
N TRP A 883 -24.79 39.47 13.62
CA TRP A 883 -25.20 38.91 12.32
C TRP A 883 -24.23 39.31 11.21
N GLU A 884 -23.30 38.41 10.85
CA GLU A 884 -22.18 38.71 9.95
C GLU A 884 -22.64 39.05 8.52
N VAL A 885 -23.67 38.35 8.02
CA VAL A 885 -24.19 38.50 6.65
C VAL A 885 -24.79 39.89 6.39
N GLY A 886 -25.36 40.51 7.44
CA GLY A 886 -25.96 41.85 7.33
C GLY A 886 -24.96 42.99 7.51
N GLN A 887 -23.70 42.69 7.81
CA GLN A 887 -22.67 43.72 7.98
C GLN A 887 -22.07 44.14 6.62
N PRO A 888 -21.55 45.38 6.51
CA PRO A 888 -20.87 45.84 5.30
C PRO A 888 -19.70 44.94 4.91
N HIS A 889 -19.43 44.85 3.61
CA HIS A 889 -18.29 44.11 3.04
C HIS A 889 -18.23 42.63 3.46
N TYR A 890 -19.39 41.95 3.58
CA TYR A 890 -19.46 40.53 3.95
C TYR A 890 -18.59 39.62 3.07
N ASN A 891 -18.44 39.95 1.78
CA ASN A 891 -17.54 39.27 0.86
C ASN A 891 -16.07 39.25 1.33
N GLU A 892 -15.64 40.21 2.16
CA GLU A 892 -14.29 40.26 2.72
C GLU A 892 -14.10 39.39 3.97
N LYS A 893 -15.19 38.82 4.49
CA LYS A 893 -15.23 37.95 5.68
C LYS A 893 -15.26 36.47 5.31
N VAL A 894 -15.60 36.15 4.07
CA VAL A 894 -15.51 34.78 3.54
C VAL A 894 -14.05 34.33 3.65
N ARG A 895 -13.82 33.18 4.24
CA ARG A 895 -12.47 32.61 4.37
C ARG A 895 -12.29 31.44 3.43
N PHE A 896 -11.06 31.22 2.98
CA PHE A 896 -10.75 30.12 2.08
C PHE A 896 -9.50 29.34 2.49
N ILE A 897 -9.52 28.04 2.18
CA ILE A 897 -8.34 27.18 2.16
C ILE A 897 -8.10 26.82 0.69
N ILE A 898 -6.96 27.24 0.14
CA ILE A 898 -6.51 26.87 -1.21
C ILE A 898 -5.07 26.38 -1.12
N THR A 899 -4.85 25.10 -1.43
CA THR A 899 -3.52 24.48 -1.36
C THR A 899 -3.03 24.05 -2.75
N PHE A 900 -2.08 24.76 -3.36
CA PHE A 900 -1.51 24.39 -4.67
C PHE A 900 -0.40 23.32 -4.61
N SER A 901 -0.32 22.51 -3.54
CA SER A 901 0.77 21.55 -3.36
C SER A 901 0.45 20.17 -3.97
N PRO A 902 1.20 19.71 -5.00
CA PRO A 902 1.06 18.34 -5.51
C PRO A 902 1.29 17.27 -4.44
N ARG A 903 2.02 17.60 -3.37
CA ARG A 903 2.30 16.69 -2.25
C ARG A 903 1.02 16.28 -1.50
N THR A 904 0.03 17.17 -1.40
CA THR A 904 -1.25 16.88 -0.74
C THR A 904 -2.05 15.82 -1.52
N LEU A 905 -2.03 15.89 -2.85
CA LEU A 905 -2.65 14.86 -3.71
C LEU A 905 -1.92 13.51 -3.60
N ILE A 906 -0.59 13.52 -3.55
CA ILE A 906 0.20 12.29 -3.38
C ILE A 906 -0.13 11.60 -2.04
N ASN A 907 -0.40 12.35 -0.98
CA ASN A 907 -0.76 11.77 0.32
C ASN A 907 -2.07 10.95 0.26
N LEU A 908 -3.02 11.33 -0.62
CA LEU A 908 -4.26 10.56 -0.84
C LEU A 908 -3.98 9.18 -1.44
N PHE A 909 -2.94 9.06 -2.27
CA PHE A 909 -2.47 7.78 -2.79
C PHE A 909 -1.73 7.00 -1.71
N THR A 910 -0.78 7.62 -1.00
CA THR A 910 0.05 6.88 -0.03
C THR A 910 -0.77 6.28 1.10
N ARG A 911 -1.78 6.98 1.62
CA ARG A 911 -2.61 6.47 2.74
C ARG A 911 -3.37 5.18 2.38
N LYS A 912 -3.70 4.97 1.10
CA LYS A 912 -4.43 3.78 0.65
C LYS A 912 -3.49 2.58 0.53
N TRP A 913 -2.20 2.81 0.27
CA TRP A 913 -1.24 1.78 -0.11
C TRP A 913 -0.28 1.39 1.02
N PHE A 914 0.19 2.37 1.80
CA PHE A 914 1.19 2.24 2.85
C PHE A 914 0.59 2.59 4.20
#